data_AF-A0A844KMA9-F1
#
_entry.id   AF-A0A844KMA9-F1
#
_cell.length_a   1.000
_cell.length_b   1.000
_cell.length_c   1.000
_cell.angle_alpha   90.00
_cell.angle_beta   90.00
_cell.angle_gamma   90.00
#
_symmetry.space_group_name_H-M   'P 1'
#
loop_
_entity.id
_entity.type
_entity.pdbx_description
1 polymer ?
#
loop_
_entity_poly.entity_id
_entity_poly.type
_entity_poly.pdbx_seq_one_letter_code
_entity_poly.pdbx_strand_id
1 'polypeptide(L)'
;MNPKIRNAILELLNEYIKRNKEKDKDHTNLPILVSITRKGYWLFRMLFDEYEEHKWELAENDPLHVFGEFEIYSDRYMTKILDGIVPDDKNPTAVKLLFENRQILLFDDVMIRGDNLFYHYVMLSSWGADVTPLTLECDRSFWEKYSDNVTKRNAFKKFYPEHEELFPQAINDFWNKQRAYAAFRFWMTPEDLANDSVYELLLFQKKLCPMTIDLPIIAESACADNQKTHRYVTLQTSMWEKLKAKQRDWFFVENISQIKGSYHVNASFFEGITCLQELSLWGEIEDCTVKCKYNEPANDEIKIVFVPQVIVKSMSYFQVVELFCRLYEQTDYGNEIKKTINRLLGEPVDEDNNEFPKEKMLLLMEKNCNFYRALYRANILYFSLYVGKQFEEFLIENEIYKKNDLVLDFDWEFMKHHSPQKLIDTLKKLAEHPEIMKQRLLIRNMKKETHIYKEVIDKNWKAALYCVREWLAEERFEDNNDFEHILTIEWMENSLSNVIPDMNLEERRLVVTRIILLCQEESCFRNYIVNDTKNGLVKRGFRPGENAVKILGETAKQVVPYIYALYIRTGAKDFYEYYDSFIEKLNTYFYHERFLEYGLDPYSLYFFEDFFQTEPEGSIWSIEKKLAQVRYLLADYLDGNTREYDHIFQLVNEWELGYGNSSSNVELLS
;
A
#
# COMPACT_ATOMS: atom_id res chain seq x y z
N MET A 1 -10.89 -8.62 -15.86
CA MET A 1 -11.66 -7.72 -14.99
C MET A 1 -13.15 -7.97 -15.23
N ASN A 2 -14.03 -7.72 -14.25
CA ASN A 2 -15.47 -7.81 -14.46
C ASN A 2 -15.89 -6.83 -15.57
N PRO A 3 -16.59 -7.26 -16.65
CA PRO A 3 -17.03 -6.38 -17.73
C PRO A 3 -17.86 -5.18 -17.25
N LYS A 4 -18.65 -5.35 -16.18
CA LYS A 4 -19.47 -4.28 -15.60
C LYS A 4 -18.60 -3.16 -15.01
N ILE A 5 -17.58 -3.52 -14.23
CA ILE A 5 -16.62 -2.57 -13.63
C ILE A 5 -15.81 -1.89 -14.73
N ARG A 6 -15.34 -2.66 -15.73
CA ARG A 6 -14.62 -2.12 -16.91
C ARG A 6 -15.42 -1.03 -17.60
N ASN A 7 -16.66 -1.33 -17.97
CA ASN A 7 -17.49 -0.40 -18.71
C ASN A 7 -17.83 0.84 -17.88
N ALA A 8 -18.12 0.67 -16.59
CA ALA A 8 -18.43 1.80 -15.73
C ALA A 8 -17.25 2.77 -15.56
N ILE A 9 -16.01 2.27 -15.43
CA ILE A 9 -14.81 3.13 -15.41
C ILE A 9 -14.70 3.90 -16.73
N LEU A 10 -14.78 3.21 -17.86
CA LEU A 10 -14.62 3.85 -19.18
C LEU A 10 -15.73 4.87 -19.47
N GLU A 11 -16.98 4.56 -19.13
CA GLU A 11 -18.12 5.49 -19.25
C GLU A 11 -17.93 6.72 -18.37
N LEU A 12 -17.49 6.55 -17.12
CA LEU A 12 -17.21 7.65 -16.19
C LEU A 12 -16.12 8.59 -16.75
N LEU A 13 -15.01 8.03 -17.25
CA LEU A 13 -13.91 8.81 -17.82
C LEU A 13 -14.35 9.56 -19.08
N ASN A 14 -15.12 8.92 -19.97
CA ASN A 14 -15.62 9.54 -21.19
C ASN A 14 -16.59 10.69 -20.88
N GLU A 15 -17.50 10.49 -19.92
CA GLU A 15 -18.43 11.54 -19.50
C GLU A 15 -17.71 12.72 -18.86
N TYR A 16 -16.65 12.47 -18.08
CA TYR A 16 -15.81 13.54 -17.54
C TYR A 16 -15.16 14.37 -18.66
N ILE A 17 -14.54 13.72 -19.65
CA ILE A 17 -13.92 14.42 -20.79
C ILE A 17 -14.96 15.26 -21.54
N LYS A 18 -16.13 14.67 -21.83
CA LYS A 18 -17.21 15.36 -22.53
C LYS A 18 -17.66 16.63 -21.81
N ARG A 19 -17.94 16.55 -20.51
CA ARG A 19 -18.40 17.70 -19.71
C ARG A 19 -17.37 18.81 -19.59
N ASN A 20 -16.09 18.48 -19.58
CA ASN A 20 -15.03 19.49 -19.47
C ASN A 20 -14.69 20.14 -20.80
N LYS A 21 -14.73 19.40 -21.92
CA LYS A 21 -14.62 19.97 -23.28
C LYS A 21 -15.74 20.98 -23.58
N GLU A 22 -16.93 20.80 -23.01
CA GLU A 22 -18.05 21.74 -23.15
C GLU A 22 -17.88 23.03 -22.33
N LYS A 23 -17.13 22.99 -21.23
CA LYS A 23 -16.94 24.13 -20.31
C LYS A 23 -15.83 25.08 -20.72
N ASP A 24 -14.79 24.59 -21.37
CA ASP A 24 -13.60 25.39 -21.69
C ASP A 24 -13.10 25.16 -23.12
N LYS A 25 -13.35 26.15 -23.99
CA LYS A 25 -12.83 26.15 -25.37
C LYS A 25 -11.38 26.65 -25.47
N ASP A 26 -10.83 27.21 -24.39
CA ASP A 26 -9.56 27.94 -24.39
C ASP A 26 -8.40 27.18 -23.70
N HIS A 27 -8.65 26.03 -23.07
CA HIS A 27 -7.60 25.21 -22.49
C HIS A 27 -6.91 24.35 -23.56
N THR A 28 -5.64 24.62 -23.82
CA THR A 28 -4.79 23.87 -24.77
C THR A 28 -4.14 22.62 -24.18
N ASN A 29 -4.22 22.42 -22.85
CA ASN A 29 -3.59 21.30 -22.15
C ASN A 29 -4.61 20.19 -21.86
N LEU A 30 -4.17 18.94 -21.90
CA LEU A 30 -5.00 17.79 -21.52
C LEU A 30 -5.39 17.86 -20.02
N PRO A 31 -6.60 17.41 -19.65
CA PRO A 31 -6.95 17.19 -18.26
C PRO A 31 -6.06 16.13 -17.63
N ILE A 32 -5.94 16.15 -16.31
CA ILE A 32 -5.08 15.24 -15.55
C ILE A 32 -5.94 14.21 -14.83
N LEU A 33 -5.64 12.93 -14.99
CA LEU A 33 -6.19 11.85 -14.19
C LEU A 33 -5.21 11.48 -13.07
N VAL A 34 -5.65 11.63 -11.83
CA VAL A 34 -4.90 11.21 -10.63
C VAL A 34 -5.64 10.07 -9.96
N SER A 35 -5.13 8.85 -10.07
CA SER A 35 -5.63 7.73 -9.28
C SER A 35 -5.05 7.79 -7.87
N ILE A 36 -5.88 7.66 -6.86
CA ILE A 36 -5.44 7.52 -5.47
C ILE A 36 -5.57 6.07 -5.02
N THR A 37 -4.83 5.73 -3.97
CA THR A 37 -4.72 4.37 -3.44
C THR A 37 -4.08 3.37 -4.41
N ARG A 38 -3.66 2.22 -3.87
CA ARG A 38 -2.96 1.19 -4.66
C ARG A 38 -3.92 0.36 -5.51
N LYS A 39 -5.09 0.05 -4.96
CA LYS A 39 -6.11 -0.75 -5.64
C LYS A 39 -6.77 0.07 -6.75
N GLY A 40 -7.16 1.31 -6.46
CA GLY A 40 -7.62 2.29 -7.44
C GLY A 40 -6.63 2.48 -8.60
N TYR A 41 -5.33 2.65 -8.31
CA TYR A 41 -4.32 2.71 -9.36
C TYR A 41 -4.25 1.42 -10.20
N TRP A 42 -4.25 0.23 -9.60
CA TRP A 42 -4.14 -1.01 -10.37
C TRP A 42 -5.37 -1.33 -11.21
N LEU A 43 -6.57 -1.01 -10.74
CA LEU A 43 -7.80 -1.12 -11.53
C LEU A 43 -7.73 -0.27 -12.79
N PHE A 44 -7.32 0.98 -12.63
CA PHE A 44 -7.03 1.88 -13.75
C PHE A 44 -5.91 1.34 -14.65
N ARG A 45 -4.77 0.94 -14.06
CA ARG A 45 -3.56 0.57 -14.78
C ARG A 45 -3.75 -0.67 -15.66
N MET A 46 -4.57 -1.63 -15.22
CA MET A 46 -4.91 -2.78 -16.05
C MET A 46 -5.61 -2.39 -17.36
N LEU A 47 -6.49 -1.37 -17.32
CA LEU A 47 -7.15 -0.84 -18.53
C LEU A 47 -6.20 0.02 -19.36
N PHE A 48 -5.34 0.79 -18.70
CA PHE A 48 -4.32 1.58 -19.38
C PHE A 48 -3.30 0.70 -20.12
N ASP A 49 -2.86 -0.41 -19.51
CA ASP A 49 -1.98 -1.38 -20.17
C ASP A 49 -2.68 -2.01 -21.39
N GLU A 50 -3.99 -2.31 -21.31
CA GLU A 50 -4.79 -2.79 -22.47
C GLU A 50 -4.83 -1.75 -23.60
N TYR A 51 -5.01 -0.47 -23.27
CA TYR A 51 -4.95 0.63 -24.23
C TYR A 51 -3.55 0.74 -24.86
N GLU A 52 -2.48 0.79 -24.08
CA GLU A 52 -1.13 0.93 -24.60
C GLU A 52 -0.70 -0.24 -25.49
N GLU A 53 -1.15 -1.46 -25.17
CA GLU A 53 -0.86 -2.66 -25.96
C GLU A 53 -1.58 -2.67 -27.32
N HIS A 54 -2.79 -2.10 -27.40
CA HIS A 54 -3.68 -2.26 -28.56
C HIS A 54 -4.04 -0.95 -29.28
N LYS A 55 -3.59 0.23 -28.81
CA LYS A 55 -4.06 1.55 -29.30
C LYS A 55 -3.98 1.76 -30.82
N TRP A 56 -3.08 1.07 -31.52
CA TRP A 56 -2.93 1.14 -32.98
C TRP A 56 -3.89 0.22 -33.76
N GLU A 57 -4.53 -0.72 -33.06
CA GLU A 57 -5.44 -1.74 -33.59
C GLU A 57 -6.90 -1.47 -33.17
N LEU A 58 -7.12 -0.58 -32.20
CA LEU A 58 -8.46 -0.21 -31.73
C LEU A 58 -9.28 0.44 -32.83
N ALA A 59 -10.58 0.14 -32.85
CA ALA A 59 -11.53 0.87 -33.68
C ALA A 59 -11.63 2.32 -33.19
N GLU A 60 -11.86 3.27 -34.10
CA GLU A 60 -11.90 4.71 -33.81
C GLU A 60 -12.87 5.08 -32.66
N ASN A 61 -13.95 4.32 -32.49
CA ASN A 61 -14.95 4.53 -31.43
C ASN A 61 -14.72 3.68 -30.17
N ASP A 62 -13.57 3.02 -30.03
CA ASP A 62 -13.29 2.20 -28.85
C ASP A 62 -13.18 3.08 -27.60
N PRO A 63 -13.90 2.75 -26.51
CA PRO A 63 -13.90 3.56 -25.30
C PRO A 63 -12.53 3.67 -24.61
N LEU A 64 -11.57 2.78 -24.91
CA LEU A 64 -10.19 2.86 -24.39
C LEU A 64 -9.43 4.09 -24.90
N HIS A 65 -9.82 4.68 -26.03
CA HIS A 65 -9.19 5.91 -26.54
C HIS A 65 -9.28 7.09 -25.56
N VAL A 66 -10.18 7.02 -24.58
CA VAL A 66 -10.29 8.01 -23.50
C VAL A 66 -8.97 8.22 -22.74
N PHE A 67 -8.11 7.21 -22.64
CA PHE A 67 -6.83 7.36 -21.95
C PHE A 67 -5.84 8.25 -22.70
N GLY A 68 -5.95 8.37 -24.02
CA GLY A 68 -5.17 9.32 -24.82
C GLY A 68 -5.58 10.78 -24.61
N GLU A 69 -6.67 11.04 -23.89
CA GLU A 69 -7.21 12.36 -23.60
C GLU A 69 -6.81 12.86 -22.19
N PHE A 70 -5.89 12.15 -21.51
CA PHE A 70 -5.43 12.50 -20.16
C PHE A 70 -3.90 12.54 -20.06
N GLU A 71 -3.39 13.45 -19.22
CA GLU A 71 -2.12 13.25 -18.51
C GLU A 71 -2.39 12.39 -17.27
N ILE A 72 -1.54 11.41 -16.96
CA ILE A 72 -1.81 10.42 -15.92
C ILE A 72 -0.75 10.49 -14.81
N TYR A 73 -1.21 10.63 -13.57
CA TYR A 73 -0.39 10.51 -12.37
C TYR A 73 -1.08 9.67 -11.29
N SER A 74 -0.32 9.36 -10.25
CA SER A 74 -0.82 8.74 -9.01
C SER A 74 -0.65 9.68 -7.83
N ASP A 75 -1.33 9.37 -6.72
CA ASP A 75 -1.09 10.03 -5.43
C ASP A 75 0.40 10.00 -5.00
N ARG A 76 1.15 8.95 -5.36
CA ARG A 76 2.58 8.82 -5.05
C ARG A 76 3.43 9.89 -5.72
N TYR A 77 3.08 10.31 -6.93
CA TYR A 77 3.73 11.42 -7.61
C TYR A 77 3.61 12.72 -6.79
N MET A 78 2.42 12.99 -6.26
CA MET A 78 2.16 14.18 -5.44
C MET A 78 3.00 14.22 -4.16
N THR A 79 3.34 13.05 -3.62
CA THR A 79 4.22 12.95 -2.44
C THR A 79 5.72 13.09 -2.73
N LYS A 80 6.11 13.23 -4.01
CA LYS A 80 7.51 13.37 -4.47
C LYS A 80 7.81 14.73 -5.11
N ILE A 81 6.84 15.64 -5.11
CA ILE A 81 7.01 17.01 -5.58
C ILE A 81 6.92 17.98 -4.40
N LEU A 82 7.57 19.14 -4.53
CA LEU A 82 7.66 20.14 -3.47
C LEU A 82 6.49 21.12 -3.55
N ASP A 83 5.34 20.71 -3.00
CA ASP A 83 4.08 21.50 -2.99
C ASP A 83 3.62 21.97 -4.37
N GLY A 84 3.75 21.10 -5.37
CA GLY A 84 3.38 21.42 -6.74
C GLY A 84 4.30 22.46 -7.41
N ILE A 85 5.35 22.94 -6.75
CA ILE A 85 6.25 23.95 -7.31
C ILE A 85 7.14 23.33 -8.38
N VAL A 86 7.18 23.99 -9.54
CA VAL A 86 8.06 23.63 -10.65
C VAL A 86 8.99 24.79 -11.01
N PRO A 87 10.22 24.50 -11.46
CA PRO A 87 11.08 25.54 -12.00
C PRO A 87 10.48 26.24 -13.22
N ASP A 88 10.51 27.57 -13.22
CA ASP A 88 10.34 28.37 -14.44
C ASP A 88 11.72 28.81 -14.94
N ASP A 89 12.11 28.30 -16.10
CA ASP A 89 13.38 28.65 -16.76
C ASP A 89 13.35 30.07 -17.33
N LYS A 90 12.17 30.67 -17.52
CA LYS A 90 11.99 32.03 -18.05
C LYS A 90 11.96 33.10 -16.97
N ASN A 91 11.48 32.76 -15.78
CA ASN A 91 11.43 33.67 -14.64
C ASN A 91 11.94 33.00 -13.35
N PRO A 92 13.26 33.11 -13.06
CA PRO A 92 13.89 32.39 -11.96
C PRO A 92 13.32 32.70 -10.58
N THR A 93 12.69 33.87 -10.40
CA THR A 93 12.17 34.36 -9.11
C THR A 93 10.66 34.14 -8.93
N ALA A 94 9.93 33.73 -9.97
CA ALA A 94 8.51 33.43 -9.86
C ALA A 94 8.27 32.00 -9.34
N VAL A 95 7.27 31.85 -8.46
CA VAL A 95 6.73 30.54 -8.09
C VAL A 95 5.70 30.15 -9.14
N LYS A 96 5.94 29.02 -9.82
CA LYS A 96 4.99 28.42 -10.75
C LYS A 96 4.49 27.11 -10.18
N LEU A 97 3.17 26.92 -10.17
CA LEU A 97 2.55 25.66 -9.72
C LEU A 97 2.26 24.77 -10.93
N LEU A 98 2.63 23.49 -10.84
CA LEU A 98 2.42 22.47 -11.87
C LEU A 98 0.94 22.33 -12.24
N PHE A 99 0.07 22.51 -11.26
CA PHE A 99 -1.37 22.26 -11.37
C PHE A 99 -2.22 23.52 -11.41
N GLU A 100 -1.59 24.70 -11.50
CA GLU A 100 -2.33 25.95 -11.53
C GLU A 100 -3.28 26.00 -12.72
N ASN A 101 -4.58 26.23 -12.45
CA ASN A 101 -5.64 26.26 -13.45
C ASN A 101 -5.73 24.99 -14.31
N ARG A 102 -5.21 23.86 -13.82
CA ARG A 102 -5.34 22.55 -14.48
C ARG A 102 -6.61 21.86 -14.01
N GLN A 103 -7.34 21.25 -14.95
CA GLN A 103 -8.45 20.37 -14.65
C GLN A 103 -7.92 19.01 -14.21
N ILE A 104 -8.32 18.56 -13.02
CA ILE A 104 -7.90 17.28 -12.45
C ILE A 104 -9.10 16.41 -12.15
N LEU A 105 -9.14 15.21 -12.71
CA LEU A 105 -9.98 14.12 -12.26
C LEU A 105 -9.22 13.33 -11.19
N LEU A 106 -9.70 13.40 -9.95
CA LEU A 106 -9.15 12.62 -8.84
C LEU A 106 -10.02 11.37 -8.64
N PHE A 107 -9.46 10.18 -8.84
CA PHE A 107 -10.20 8.92 -8.92
C PHE A 107 -9.77 7.92 -7.84
N ASP A 108 -10.74 7.31 -7.15
CA ASP A 108 -10.55 6.14 -6.27
C ASP A 108 -11.54 5.04 -6.67
N ASP A 109 -11.24 3.80 -6.33
CA ASP A 109 -12.15 2.67 -6.57
C ASP A 109 -13.35 2.70 -5.62
N VAL A 110 -13.08 2.79 -4.33
CA VAL A 110 -14.07 2.65 -3.25
C VAL A 110 -14.08 3.87 -2.34
N MET A 111 -15.27 4.33 -1.96
CA MET A 111 -15.45 5.33 -0.92
C MET A 111 -16.32 4.84 0.23
N ILE A 112 -15.74 4.83 1.43
CA ILE A 112 -16.47 4.66 2.69
C ILE A 112 -16.79 6.06 3.26
N ARG A 113 -15.83 6.70 3.93
CA ARG A 113 -16.00 8.06 4.50
C ARG A 113 -15.54 9.20 3.58
N GLY A 114 -14.71 8.88 2.58
CA GLY A 114 -14.11 9.85 1.66
C GLY A 114 -12.96 10.68 2.26
N ASP A 115 -12.40 10.30 3.41
CA ASP A 115 -11.36 11.10 4.10
C ASP A 115 -10.08 11.22 3.26
N ASN A 116 -9.61 10.12 2.65
CA ASN A 116 -8.40 10.13 1.83
C ASN A 116 -8.61 10.86 0.49
N LEU A 117 -9.78 10.70 -0.13
CA LEU A 117 -10.15 11.43 -1.34
C LEU A 117 -10.25 12.93 -1.06
N PHE A 118 -10.83 13.30 0.08
CA PHE A 118 -10.89 14.71 0.52
C PHE A 118 -9.50 15.29 0.79
N TYR A 119 -8.60 14.54 1.42
CA TYR A 119 -7.21 14.98 1.64
C TYR A 119 -6.50 15.37 0.33
N HIS A 120 -6.61 14.54 -0.71
CA HIS A 120 -5.97 14.82 -1.99
C HIS A 120 -6.71 15.93 -2.76
N TYR A 121 -8.04 16.02 -2.62
CA TYR A 121 -8.84 17.12 -3.15
C TYR A 121 -8.35 18.48 -2.61
N VAL A 122 -8.26 18.64 -1.29
CA VAL A 122 -7.81 19.90 -0.68
C VAL A 122 -6.35 20.21 -0.99
N MET A 123 -5.48 19.20 -1.06
CA MET A 123 -4.07 19.37 -1.43
C MET A 123 -3.94 19.94 -2.84
N LEU A 124 -4.58 19.31 -3.83
CA LEU A 124 -4.49 19.74 -5.22
C LEU A 124 -5.19 21.10 -5.43
N SER A 125 -6.32 21.34 -4.77
CA SER A 125 -6.97 22.65 -4.77
C SER A 125 -6.10 23.75 -4.17
N SER A 126 -5.30 23.44 -3.14
CA SER A 126 -4.34 24.41 -2.57
C SER A 126 -3.22 24.78 -3.53
N TRP A 127 -2.98 23.93 -4.54
CA TRP A 127 -2.04 24.18 -5.63
C TRP A 127 -2.69 24.83 -6.86
N GLY A 128 -3.91 25.36 -6.71
CA GLY A 128 -4.61 26.10 -7.76
C GLY A 128 -5.31 25.24 -8.82
N ALA A 129 -5.48 23.94 -8.57
CA ALA A 129 -6.14 23.02 -9.50
C ALA A 129 -7.67 23.06 -9.39
N ASP A 130 -8.38 22.88 -10.53
CA ASP A 130 -9.80 22.57 -10.53
C ASP A 130 -10.00 21.05 -10.42
N VAL A 131 -10.24 20.58 -9.20
CA VAL A 131 -10.27 19.16 -8.89
C VAL A 131 -11.70 18.64 -8.90
N THR A 132 -11.98 17.60 -9.66
CA THR A 132 -13.22 16.81 -9.60
C THR A 132 -12.93 15.47 -8.93
N PRO A 133 -13.29 15.29 -7.66
CA PRO A 133 -13.13 14.02 -6.95
C PRO A 133 -14.24 13.05 -7.35
N LEU A 134 -13.91 11.83 -7.77
CA LEU A 134 -14.85 10.77 -8.15
C LEU A 134 -14.43 9.42 -7.55
N THR A 135 -15.45 8.60 -7.31
CA THR A 135 -15.33 7.22 -6.85
C THR A 135 -16.33 6.36 -7.59
N LEU A 136 -15.95 5.11 -7.84
CA LEU A 136 -16.81 4.16 -8.55
C LEU A 136 -17.82 3.51 -7.60
N GLU A 137 -17.33 2.96 -6.50
CA GLU A 137 -18.13 2.22 -5.52
C GLU A 137 -18.25 3.04 -4.23
N CYS A 138 -19.45 3.08 -3.65
CA CYS A 138 -19.74 3.92 -2.49
C CYS A 138 -20.56 3.18 -1.46
N ASP A 139 -20.13 3.25 -0.20
CA ASP A 139 -20.93 2.78 0.92
C ASP A 139 -22.13 3.71 1.12
N ARG A 140 -23.32 3.20 0.80
CA ARG A 140 -24.58 3.96 0.94
C ARG A 140 -24.84 4.37 2.39
N SER A 141 -24.33 3.64 3.37
CA SER A 141 -24.56 3.92 4.78
C SER A 141 -23.77 5.13 5.29
N PHE A 142 -22.64 5.49 4.65
CA PHE A 142 -21.75 6.58 5.05
C PHE A 142 -21.84 7.83 4.16
N TRP A 143 -22.45 7.73 2.98
CA TRP A 143 -22.61 8.85 2.04
C TRP A 143 -23.15 10.11 2.72
N GLU A 144 -22.39 11.22 2.69
CA GLU A 144 -22.67 12.53 3.31
C GLU A 144 -22.83 12.56 4.84
N LYS A 145 -23.18 11.45 5.50
CA LYS A 145 -23.51 11.41 6.95
C LYS A 145 -22.35 11.75 7.88
N TYR A 146 -21.12 11.46 7.46
CA TYR A 146 -19.89 11.75 8.22
C TYR A 146 -18.96 12.69 7.45
N SER A 147 -19.58 13.65 6.75
CA SER A 147 -18.88 14.64 5.94
C SER A 147 -18.08 15.62 6.79
N ASP A 148 -18.63 16.09 7.90
CA ASP A 148 -17.95 16.97 8.85
C ASP A 148 -17.31 16.15 9.98
N ASN A 149 -16.08 15.69 9.77
CA ASN A 149 -15.33 14.93 10.78
C ASN A 149 -13.95 15.55 11.04
N VAL A 150 -13.36 15.21 12.20
CA VAL A 150 -12.08 15.72 12.67
C VAL A 150 -10.95 15.44 11.67
N THR A 151 -10.94 14.26 11.04
CA THR A 151 -9.92 13.91 10.03
C THR A 151 -9.96 14.84 8.82
N LYS A 152 -11.14 15.15 8.26
CA LYS A 152 -11.27 16.08 7.13
C LYS A 152 -10.94 17.52 7.53
N ARG A 153 -11.32 17.96 8.74
CA ARG A 153 -10.93 19.27 9.28
C ARG A 153 -9.41 19.40 9.40
N ASN A 154 -8.76 18.40 9.97
CA ASN A 154 -7.30 18.36 10.10
C ASN A 154 -6.61 18.35 8.73
N ALA A 155 -7.13 17.57 7.77
CA ALA A 155 -6.64 17.58 6.40
C ALA A 155 -6.75 18.97 5.76
N PHE A 156 -7.90 19.64 5.91
CA PHE A 156 -8.10 20.99 5.39
C PHE A 156 -7.16 22.01 6.03
N LYS A 157 -7.08 22.03 7.37
CA LYS A 157 -6.19 22.92 8.13
C LYS A 157 -4.72 22.78 7.75
N LYS A 158 -4.29 21.58 7.33
CA LYS A 158 -2.93 21.33 6.88
C LYS A 158 -2.55 22.13 5.62
N PHE A 159 -3.50 22.35 4.71
CA PHE A 159 -3.26 23.07 3.46
C PHE A 159 -3.82 24.50 3.47
N TYR A 160 -4.73 24.80 4.39
CA TYR A 160 -5.37 26.10 4.58
C TYR A 160 -5.32 26.56 6.05
N PRO A 161 -4.13 26.68 6.68
CA PRO A 161 -4.00 26.93 8.11
C PRO A 161 -4.57 28.28 8.56
N GLU A 162 -4.55 29.27 7.67
CA GLU A 162 -5.04 30.64 7.92
C GLU A 162 -6.49 30.85 7.47
N HIS A 163 -7.12 29.83 6.87
CA HIS A 163 -8.44 29.92 6.23
C HIS A 163 -9.41 28.83 6.69
N GLU A 164 -9.31 28.41 7.96
CA GLU A 164 -10.14 27.34 8.54
C GLU A 164 -11.65 27.61 8.39
N GLU A 165 -12.06 28.88 8.30
CA GLU A 165 -13.44 29.32 8.05
C GLU A 165 -14.02 28.85 6.70
N LEU A 166 -13.17 28.52 5.71
CA LEU A 166 -13.59 28.05 4.39
C LEU A 166 -13.92 26.55 4.37
N PHE A 167 -13.65 25.82 5.45
CA PHE A 167 -13.88 24.38 5.52
C PHE A 167 -15.33 23.95 5.16
N PRO A 168 -16.41 24.60 5.66
CA PRO A 168 -17.78 24.22 5.30
C PRO A 168 -18.05 24.33 3.81
N GLN A 169 -17.51 25.37 3.16
CA GLN A 169 -17.66 25.58 1.72
C GLN A 169 -16.90 24.50 0.94
N ALA A 170 -15.65 24.20 1.34
CA ALA A 170 -14.84 23.17 0.68
C ALA A 170 -15.49 21.77 0.74
N ILE A 171 -16.12 21.43 1.87
CA ILE A 171 -16.89 20.18 2.02
C ILE A 171 -18.12 20.17 1.10
N ASN A 172 -18.88 21.27 1.05
CA ASN A 172 -20.05 21.36 0.17
C ASN A 172 -19.66 21.21 -1.30
N ASP A 173 -18.57 21.86 -1.74
CA ASP A 173 -18.08 21.78 -3.11
C ASP A 173 -17.59 20.39 -3.47
N PHE A 174 -16.87 19.73 -2.55
CA PHE A 174 -16.45 18.34 -2.69
C PHE A 174 -17.66 17.42 -2.98
N TRP A 175 -18.73 17.52 -2.19
CA TRP A 175 -19.93 16.70 -2.38
C TRP A 175 -20.76 17.12 -3.60
N ASN A 176 -20.83 18.40 -3.93
CA ASN A 176 -21.52 18.90 -5.13
C ASN A 176 -20.89 18.32 -6.40
N LYS A 177 -19.56 18.35 -6.50
CA LYS A 177 -18.83 17.76 -7.63
C LYS A 177 -19.08 16.26 -7.73
N GLN A 178 -19.10 15.57 -6.59
CA GLN A 178 -19.41 14.15 -6.52
C GLN A 178 -20.84 13.81 -6.98
N ARG A 179 -21.84 14.59 -6.55
CA ARG A 179 -23.27 14.40 -6.90
C ARG A 179 -23.52 14.54 -8.41
N ALA A 180 -22.77 15.40 -9.10
CA ALA A 180 -22.89 15.58 -10.54
C ALA A 180 -22.69 14.27 -11.33
N TYR A 181 -21.99 13.29 -10.75
CA TYR A 181 -21.69 11.98 -11.37
C TYR A 181 -22.37 10.80 -10.66
N ALA A 182 -23.38 11.05 -9.82
CA ALA A 182 -24.04 10.01 -9.02
C ALA A 182 -24.66 8.86 -9.85
N ALA A 183 -25.00 9.11 -11.12
CA ALA A 183 -25.58 8.12 -12.02
C ALA A 183 -24.59 7.00 -12.43
N PHE A 184 -23.29 7.22 -12.28
CA PHE A 184 -22.23 6.28 -12.68
C PHE A 184 -21.66 5.48 -11.49
N ARG A 185 -22.27 5.60 -10.31
CA ARG A 185 -21.80 4.96 -9.08
C ARG A 185 -22.49 3.64 -8.81
N PHE A 186 -21.75 2.73 -8.20
CA PHE A 186 -22.31 1.55 -7.54
C PHE A 186 -22.55 1.87 -6.07
N TRP A 187 -23.82 1.74 -5.65
CA TRP A 187 -24.22 1.87 -4.26
C TRP A 187 -24.13 0.51 -3.60
N MET A 188 -23.20 0.37 -2.68
CA MET A 188 -22.80 -0.90 -2.10
C MET A 188 -23.16 -0.94 -0.61
N THR A 189 -23.50 -2.13 -0.12
CA THR A 189 -23.54 -2.38 1.32
C THR A 189 -22.11 -2.59 1.87
N PRO A 190 -21.89 -2.48 3.19
CA PRO A 190 -20.58 -2.80 3.78
C PRO A 190 -20.09 -4.21 3.46
N GLU A 191 -21.01 -5.15 3.27
CA GLU A 191 -20.69 -6.51 2.88
C GLU A 191 -20.29 -6.62 1.41
N ASP A 192 -21.01 -5.97 0.49
CA ASP A 192 -20.64 -5.97 -0.93
C ASP A 192 -19.22 -5.41 -1.10
N LEU A 193 -18.89 -4.33 -0.37
CA LEU A 193 -17.54 -3.76 -0.34
C LEU A 193 -16.50 -4.69 0.30
N ALA A 194 -16.88 -5.53 1.27
CA ALA A 194 -15.96 -6.52 1.83
C ALA A 194 -15.65 -7.61 0.80
N ASN A 195 -16.69 -8.12 0.13
CA ASN A 195 -16.59 -9.11 -0.93
C ASN A 195 -15.73 -8.61 -2.10
N ASP A 196 -16.08 -7.46 -2.68
CA ASP A 196 -15.42 -6.93 -3.88
C ASP A 196 -13.95 -6.63 -3.62
N SER A 197 -13.63 -6.08 -2.46
CA SER A 197 -12.26 -5.80 -2.02
C SER A 197 -11.35 -7.04 -1.92
N VAL A 198 -11.92 -8.23 -1.61
CA VAL A 198 -11.22 -9.52 -1.65
C VAL A 198 -11.11 -10.05 -3.08
N TYR A 199 -12.15 -9.90 -3.90
CA TYR A 199 -12.12 -10.31 -5.31
C TYR A 199 -11.16 -9.47 -6.17
N GLU A 200 -11.06 -8.17 -5.92
CA GLU A 200 -10.06 -7.28 -6.52
C GLU A 200 -8.65 -7.76 -6.21
N LEU A 201 -8.39 -8.12 -4.95
CA LEU A 201 -7.10 -8.66 -4.56
C LEU A 201 -6.76 -9.93 -5.33
N LEU A 202 -7.71 -10.85 -5.50
CA LEU A 202 -7.53 -12.05 -6.34
C LEU A 202 -7.25 -11.68 -7.79
N LEU A 203 -7.95 -10.69 -8.35
CA LEU A 203 -7.71 -10.19 -9.70
C LEU A 203 -6.28 -9.65 -9.82
N PHE A 204 -5.80 -8.87 -8.86
CA PHE A 204 -4.42 -8.36 -8.81
C PHE A 204 -3.39 -9.49 -8.67
N GLN A 205 -3.70 -10.56 -7.92
CA GLN A 205 -2.85 -11.76 -7.87
C GLN A 205 -2.73 -12.40 -9.24
N LYS A 206 -3.85 -12.71 -9.89
CA LYS A 206 -3.91 -13.35 -11.21
C LYS A 206 -3.25 -12.50 -12.32
N LYS A 207 -3.33 -11.19 -12.20
CA LYS A 207 -2.73 -10.23 -13.14
C LYS A 207 -1.31 -9.81 -12.77
N LEU A 208 -0.72 -10.44 -11.75
CA LEU A 208 0.63 -10.16 -11.29
C LEU A 208 0.86 -8.66 -10.98
N CYS A 209 -0.17 -7.94 -10.52
CA CYS A 209 -0.08 -6.55 -10.11
C CYS A 209 0.57 -6.46 -8.72
N PRO A 210 1.80 -5.95 -8.56
CA PRO A 210 2.42 -5.84 -7.24
C PRO A 210 1.78 -4.72 -6.44
N MET A 211 1.38 -4.94 -5.19
CA MET A 211 0.76 -3.87 -4.39
C MET A 211 1.75 -2.76 -3.98
N THR A 212 3.02 -2.87 -4.32
CA THR A 212 4.00 -1.79 -4.22
C THR A 212 4.04 -1.05 -5.56
N ILE A 213 3.50 0.18 -5.61
CA ILE A 213 3.26 0.89 -6.90
C ILE A 213 4.30 1.96 -7.24
N ASP A 214 5.20 2.33 -6.35
CA ASP A 214 6.09 3.49 -6.56
C ASP A 214 7.58 3.17 -6.43
N LEU A 215 7.93 1.90 -6.56
CA LEU A 215 9.29 1.38 -6.60
C LEU A 215 9.63 0.82 -8.00
N PRO A 216 10.93 0.68 -8.34
CA PRO A 216 11.34 0.09 -9.60
C PRO A 216 10.78 -1.33 -9.79
N ILE A 217 10.45 -1.70 -11.03
CA ILE A 217 10.06 -3.05 -11.41
C ILE A 217 11.04 -3.52 -12.46
N ILE A 218 11.67 -4.69 -12.26
CA ILE A 218 12.55 -5.29 -13.27
C ILE A 218 11.67 -5.85 -14.38
N ALA A 219 11.99 -5.49 -15.62
CA ALA A 219 11.22 -5.75 -16.82
C ALA A 219 12.11 -6.32 -17.93
N GLU A 220 11.49 -6.96 -18.91
CA GLU A 220 12.16 -7.36 -20.15
C GLU A 220 11.99 -6.25 -21.19
N SER A 221 13.09 -5.75 -21.74
CA SER A 221 13.09 -4.76 -22.82
C SER A 221 13.68 -5.35 -24.10
N ALA A 222 13.05 -5.04 -25.24
CA ALA A 222 13.56 -5.43 -26.56
C ALA A 222 14.87 -4.72 -26.88
N CYS A 223 15.79 -5.33 -27.63
CA CYS A 223 17.09 -4.70 -27.93
C CYS A 223 17.05 -3.53 -28.95
N ALA A 224 15.93 -3.21 -29.61
CA ALA A 224 15.85 -2.25 -30.73
C ALA A 224 15.04 -0.98 -30.41
N ASP A 225 15.41 0.18 -30.98
CA ASP A 225 15.03 1.57 -30.63
C ASP A 225 13.53 1.96 -30.51
N ASN A 226 12.57 1.05 -30.73
CA ASN A 226 11.13 1.28 -30.50
C ASN A 226 10.57 0.32 -29.43
N GLN A 227 11.29 0.20 -28.32
CA GLN A 227 11.19 -0.92 -27.36
C GLN A 227 9.81 -1.04 -26.70
N LYS A 228 9.17 -2.20 -26.89
CA LYS A 228 8.10 -2.66 -26.00
C LYS A 228 8.76 -3.22 -24.74
N THR A 229 8.50 -2.60 -23.60
CA THR A 229 8.94 -3.09 -22.30
C THR A 229 7.83 -3.93 -21.68
N HIS A 230 8.15 -5.15 -21.26
CA HIS A 230 7.24 -6.06 -20.59
C HIS A 230 7.56 -6.07 -19.09
N ARG A 231 6.59 -5.68 -18.25
CA ARG A 231 6.72 -5.64 -16.77
C ARG A 231 7.04 -7.02 -16.12
N TYR A 232 7.05 -8.09 -16.91
CA TYR A 232 7.28 -9.45 -16.44
C TYR A 232 8.60 -9.98 -16.97
N VAL A 233 9.35 -10.66 -16.10
CA VAL A 233 10.44 -11.54 -16.50
C VAL A 233 9.86 -12.93 -16.71
N THR A 234 10.15 -13.53 -17.87
CA THR A 234 9.70 -14.88 -18.21
C THR A 234 10.89 -15.84 -18.16
N LEU A 235 10.83 -16.80 -17.23
CA LEU A 235 11.86 -17.82 -17.04
C LEU A 235 11.31 -19.21 -17.37
N GLN A 236 12.18 -20.09 -17.83
CA GLN A 236 11.89 -21.53 -17.92
C GLN A 236 11.71 -22.09 -16.50
N THR A 237 10.83 -23.09 -16.31
CA THR A 237 10.57 -23.70 -14.98
C THR A 237 11.86 -24.17 -14.32
N SER A 238 12.76 -24.78 -15.08
CA SER A 238 14.06 -25.24 -14.59
C SER A 238 14.95 -24.11 -14.07
N MET A 239 14.93 -22.93 -14.70
CA MET A 239 15.68 -21.76 -14.24
C MET A 239 15.06 -21.13 -13.00
N TRP A 240 13.73 -21.16 -12.89
CA TRP A 240 13.03 -20.75 -11.67
C TRP A 240 13.39 -21.62 -10.47
N GLU A 241 13.38 -22.94 -10.63
CA GLU A 241 13.80 -23.86 -9.56
C GLU A 241 15.27 -23.66 -9.20
N LYS A 242 16.14 -23.45 -10.20
CA LYS A 242 17.56 -23.09 -9.99
C LYS A 242 17.70 -21.79 -9.21
N LEU A 243 16.89 -20.78 -9.50
CA LEU A 243 16.90 -19.48 -8.81
C LEU A 243 16.50 -19.64 -7.34
N LYS A 244 15.39 -20.34 -7.04
CA LYS A 244 14.95 -20.60 -5.66
C LYS A 244 15.96 -21.41 -4.84
N ALA A 245 16.64 -22.37 -5.48
CA ALA A 245 17.62 -23.23 -4.80
C ALA A 245 18.95 -22.52 -4.50
N LYS A 246 19.22 -21.36 -5.12
CA LYS A 246 20.51 -20.69 -5.02
C LYS A 246 20.57 -19.76 -3.82
N GLN A 247 21.16 -20.25 -2.72
CA GLN A 247 21.13 -19.60 -1.41
C GLN A 247 22.51 -19.02 -1.03
N ARG A 248 23.04 -18.09 -1.83
CA ARG A 248 24.35 -17.45 -1.55
C ARG A 248 24.21 -16.01 -1.08
N ASP A 249 23.82 -15.12 -2.00
CA ASP A 249 23.69 -13.68 -1.74
C ASP A 249 22.23 -13.23 -1.72
N TRP A 250 21.36 -14.07 -2.27
CA TRP A 250 19.93 -13.89 -2.39
C TRP A 250 19.24 -15.13 -1.87
N PHE A 251 18.41 -14.99 -0.85
CA PHE A 251 17.74 -16.12 -0.19
C PHE A 251 16.25 -16.07 -0.52
N PHE A 252 15.75 -17.12 -1.17
CA PHE A 252 14.31 -17.20 -1.48
C PHE A 252 13.51 -17.49 -0.21
N VAL A 253 12.56 -16.59 0.10
CA VAL A 253 11.61 -16.71 1.21
C VAL A 253 10.21 -16.85 0.63
N GLU A 254 9.62 -18.03 0.79
CA GLU A 254 8.23 -18.26 0.45
C GLU A 254 7.33 -17.58 1.49
N ASN A 255 6.43 -16.72 1.01
CA ASN A 255 5.59 -15.90 1.87
C ASN A 255 4.18 -15.81 1.26
N ILE A 256 3.42 -16.90 1.40
CA ILE A 256 2.11 -17.08 0.79
C ILE A 256 1.06 -17.23 1.89
N SER A 257 -0.05 -16.50 1.77
CA SER A 257 -1.19 -16.55 2.68
C SER A 257 -2.43 -17.08 1.96
N GLN A 258 -3.13 -18.02 2.58
CA GLN A 258 -4.41 -18.54 2.08
C GLN A 258 -5.56 -17.73 2.69
N ILE A 259 -6.38 -17.13 1.82
CA ILE A 259 -7.47 -16.24 2.24
C ILE A 259 -8.82 -16.97 2.23
N LYS A 260 -9.14 -17.66 1.13
CA LYS A 260 -10.41 -18.38 1.00
C LYS A 260 -10.28 -19.51 -0.03
N GLY A 261 -10.35 -20.76 0.41
CA GLY A 261 -10.39 -21.90 -0.51
C GLY A 261 -9.08 -21.98 -1.30
N SER A 262 -9.13 -21.97 -2.63
CA SER A 262 -7.92 -21.94 -3.47
C SER A 262 -7.34 -20.53 -3.69
N TYR A 263 -7.81 -19.51 -2.97
CA TYR A 263 -7.32 -18.14 -3.12
C TYR A 263 -6.13 -17.89 -2.21
N HIS A 264 -5.01 -17.57 -2.83
CA HIS A 264 -3.74 -17.30 -2.18
C HIS A 264 -3.23 -15.90 -2.54
N VAL A 265 -2.59 -15.23 -1.59
CA VAL A 265 -1.81 -14.03 -1.82
C VAL A 265 -0.35 -14.40 -1.75
N ASN A 266 0.37 -14.12 -2.84
CA ASN A 266 1.80 -14.37 -2.94
C ASN A 266 2.57 -13.08 -2.70
N ALA A 267 3.26 -13.02 -1.57
CA ALA A 267 4.17 -11.95 -1.19
C ALA A 267 5.62 -12.47 -1.02
N SER A 268 5.97 -13.56 -1.71
CA SER A 268 7.30 -14.15 -1.66
C SER A 268 8.38 -13.17 -2.13
N PHE A 269 9.60 -13.35 -1.67
CA PHE A 269 10.69 -12.43 -1.98
C PHE A 269 12.06 -13.12 -1.92
N PHE A 270 13.06 -12.45 -2.48
CA PHE A 270 14.46 -12.75 -2.27
C PHE A 270 15.05 -11.75 -1.27
N GLU A 271 15.67 -12.26 -0.23
CA GLU A 271 16.40 -11.46 0.76
C GLU A 271 17.85 -11.26 0.31
N GLY A 272 18.27 -10.00 0.17
CA GLY A 272 19.61 -9.62 -0.29
C GLY A 272 20.56 -9.33 0.87
N ILE A 273 21.14 -10.37 1.48
CA ILE A 273 21.99 -10.24 2.68
C ILE A 273 23.20 -9.34 2.43
N THR A 274 23.82 -9.46 1.26
CA THR A 274 24.98 -8.61 0.92
C THR A 274 24.55 -7.14 0.84
N CYS A 275 23.46 -6.84 0.11
CA CYS A 275 22.93 -5.48 0.02
C CYS A 275 22.52 -4.93 1.39
N LEU A 276 21.90 -5.76 2.24
CA LEU A 276 21.55 -5.37 3.61
C LEU A 276 22.79 -4.91 4.37
N GLN A 277 23.83 -5.74 4.41
CA GLN A 277 25.09 -5.41 5.07
C GLN A 277 25.68 -4.10 4.54
N GLU A 278 25.75 -3.94 3.22
CA GLU A 278 26.30 -2.75 2.58
C GLU A 278 25.49 -1.47 2.89
N LEU A 279 24.16 -1.59 2.92
CA LEU A 279 23.26 -0.45 3.16
C LEU A 279 23.05 -0.16 4.65
N SER A 280 23.25 -1.11 5.56
CA SER A 280 23.11 -0.89 7.01
C SER A 280 24.01 0.22 7.55
N LEU A 281 25.09 0.59 6.85
CA LEU A 281 25.96 1.71 7.21
C LEU A 281 25.28 3.09 7.06
N TRP A 282 24.16 3.16 6.33
CA TRP A 282 23.47 4.39 5.97
C TRP A 282 22.27 4.73 6.85
N GLY A 283 21.98 3.91 7.86
CA GLY A 283 20.99 4.20 8.89
C GLY A 283 20.06 3.03 9.17
N GLU A 284 18.81 3.37 9.48
CA GLU A 284 17.78 2.44 9.94
C GLU A 284 17.21 1.59 8.79
N ILE A 285 18.04 0.75 8.17
CA ILE A 285 17.59 -0.24 7.18
C ILE A 285 17.01 -1.45 7.92
N GLU A 286 15.74 -1.76 7.66
CA GLU A 286 15.10 -2.98 8.15
C GLU A 286 15.48 -4.17 7.27
N ASP A 287 15.31 -4.07 5.95
CA ASP A 287 15.71 -5.14 5.04
C ASP A 287 15.92 -4.67 3.59
N CYS A 288 16.67 -5.45 2.82
CA CYS A 288 16.86 -5.32 1.39
C CYS A 288 16.27 -6.54 0.68
N THR A 289 15.19 -6.33 -0.07
CA THR A 289 14.42 -7.43 -0.65
C THR A 289 14.16 -7.20 -2.13
N VAL A 290 13.93 -8.29 -2.87
CA VAL A 290 13.28 -8.25 -4.18
C VAL A 290 12.01 -9.06 -4.08
N LYS A 291 10.86 -8.37 -3.97
CA LYS A 291 9.56 -9.05 -4.02
C LYS A 291 9.43 -9.78 -5.33
N CYS A 292 8.89 -10.99 -5.29
CA CYS A 292 8.67 -11.81 -6.47
C CYS A 292 7.23 -12.35 -6.47
N LYS A 293 6.45 -11.89 -7.43
CA LYS A 293 5.08 -12.35 -7.65
C LYS A 293 5.03 -13.12 -8.95
N TYR A 294 4.54 -14.35 -8.90
CA TYR A 294 4.62 -15.26 -10.03
C TYR A 294 3.35 -16.09 -10.21
N ASN A 295 3.10 -16.50 -11.46
CA ASN A 295 1.99 -17.37 -11.82
C ASN A 295 2.40 -18.84 -11.74
N GLU A 296 1.41 -19.74 -11.80
CA GLU A 296 1.67 -21.15 -12.02
C GLU A 296 2.39 -21.37 -13.37
N PRO A 297 3.28 -22.38 -13.46
CA PRO A 297 3.97 -22.70 -14.71
C PRO A 297 2.99 -23.03 -15.82
N ALA A 298 3.18 -22.40 -16.99
CA ALA A 298 2.41 -22.66 -18.20
C ALA A 298 3.35 -22.82 -19.38
N ASN A 299 3.23 -23.93 -20.12
CA ASN A 299 4.12 -24.26 -21.25
C ASN A 299 5.62 -24.25 -20.89
N ASP A 300 5.97 -24.76 -19.71
CA ASP A 300 7.34 -24.76 -19.15
C ASP A 300 7.93 -23.36 -18.87
N GLU A 301 7.07 -22.34 -18.81
CA GLU A 301 7.46 -20.97 -18.50
C GLU A 301 6.71 -20.43 -17.29
N ILE A 302 7.38 -19.55 -16.56
CA ILE A 302 6.85 -18.85 -15.40
C ILE A 302 7.05 -17.35 -15.63
N LYS A 303 5.96 -16.59 -15.50
CA LYS A 303 5.98 -15.12 -15.53
C LYS A 303 6.11 -14.59 -14.11
N ILE A 304 7.06 -13.69 -13.90
CA ILE A 304 7.44 -13.19 -12.59
C ILE A 304 7.54 -11.66 -12.66
N VAL A 305 6.98 -10.97 -11.68
CA VAL A 305 7.26 -9.56 -11.42
C VAL A 305 8.25 -9.46 -10.28
N PHE A 306 9.40 -8.84 -10.54
CA PHE A 306 10.39 -8.54 -9.53
C PHE A 306 10.32 -7.07 -9.14
N VAL A 307 10.10 -6.78 -7.86
CA VAL A 307 10.07 -5.41 -7.31
C VAL A 307 11.15 -5.28 -6.26
N PRO A 308 12.32 -4.73 -6.61
CA PRO A 308 13.35 -4.35 -5.65
C PRO A 308 12.81 -3.34 -4.63
N GLN A 309 13.03 -3.63 -3.36
CA GLN A 309 12.49 -2.86 -2.25
C GLN A 309 13.44 -2.87 -1.07
N VAL A 310 13.86 -1.68 -0.65
CA VAL A 310 14.52 -1.47 0.64
C VAL A 310 13.49 -1.00 1.65
N ILE A 311 13.35 -1.75 2.75
CA ILE A 311 12.50 -1.39 3.88
C ILE A 311 13.34 -0.54 4.81
N VAL A 312 12.94 0.71 4.99
CA VAL A 312 13.66 1.71 5.78
C VAL A 312 12.77 2.10 6.95
N LYS A 313 13.33 2.25 8.15
CA LYS A 313 12.64 2.73 9.36
C LYS A 313 12.63 4.26 9.42
N SER A 314 12.18 4.81 10.54
CA SER A 314 12.17 6.25 10.78
C SER A 314 13.58 6.81 10.78
N MET A 315 13.76 8.04 10.29
CA MET A 315 15.07 8.69 10.22
C MET A 315 15.00 10.10 10.77
N SER A 316 16.07 10.57 11.41
CA SER A 316 16.20 11.99 11.76
C SER A 316 16.27 12.86 10.49
N TYR A 317 15.85 14.12 10.61
CA TYR A 317 15.97 15.07 9.49
C TYR A 317 17.40 15.18 8.98
N PHE A 318 18.38 15.16 9.89
CA PHE A 318 19.79 15.16 9.55
C PHE A 318 20.17 13.97 8.66
N GLN A 319 19.77 12.75 9.04
CA GLN A 319 20.04 11.55 8.24
C GLN A 319 19.39 11.65 6.85
N VAL A 320 18.13 12.08 6.77
CA VAL A 320 17.42 12.20 5.48
C VAL A 320 18.13 13.19 4.54
N VAL A 321 18.48 14.37 5.05
CA VAL A 321 19.16 15.42 4.28
C VAL A 321 20.57 14.99 3.89
N GLU A 322 21.34 14.40 4.81
CA GLU A 322 22.71 13.96 4.55
C GLU A 322 22.76 12.88 3.47
N LEU A 323 21.86 11.89 3.56
CA LEU A 323 21.69 10.87 2.54
C LEU A 323 21.32 11.50 1.20
N PHE A 324 20.31 12.36 1.19
CA PHE A 324 19.86 12.96 -0.06
C PHE A 324 20.98 13.74 -0.75
N CYS A 325 21.70 14.59 -0.01
CA CYS A 325 22.81 15.35 -0.54
C CYS A 325 23.86 14.41 -1.13
N ARG A 326 24.29 13.40 -0.39
CA ARG A 326 25.30 12.46 -0.89
C ARG A 326 24.86 11.70 -2.14
N LEU A 327 23.61 11.25 -2.17
CA LEU A 327 23.09 10.42 -3.26
C LEU A 327 22.78 11.22 -4.51
N TYR A 328 22.42 12.51 -4.39
CA TYR A 328 21.93 13.33 -5.50
C TYR A 328 22.74 14.61 -5.78
N GLU A 329 23.78 14.92 -5.03
CA GLU A 329 24.70 16.03 -5.35
C GLU A 329 25.34 15.82 -6.72
N GLN A 330 25.48 16.94 -7.46
CA GLN A 330 25.95 16.96 -8.85
C GLN A 330 25.09 16.12 -9.82
N THR A 331 23.80 15.96 -9.54
CA THR A 331 22.83 15.37 -10.48
C THR A 331 21.80 16.41 -10.93
N ASP A 332 21.16 16.16 -12.08
CA ASP A 332 20.13 17.06 -12.62
C ASP A 332 18.95 17.23 -11.65
N TYR A 333 18.51 16.14 -11.02
CA TYR A 333 17.47 16.20 -10.00
C TYR A 333 17.92 16.93 -8.74
N GLY A 334 19.15 16.69 -8.27
CA GLY A 334 19.70 17.39 -7.12
C GLY A 334 19.75 18.92 -7.33
N ASN A 335 20.18 19.34 -8.52
CA ASN A 335 20.22 20.75 -8.91
C ASN A 335 18.81 21.36 -8.99
N GLU A 336 17.81 20.61 -9.47
CA GLU A 336 16.41 21.06 -9.46
C GLU A 336 15.89 21.28 -8.04
N ILE A 337 16.12 20.33 -7.13
CA ILE A 337 15.71 20.44 -5.73
C ILE A 337 16.39 21.64 -5.07
N LYS A 338 17.68 21.86 -5.34
CA LYS A 338 18.40 23.05 -4.86
C LYS A 338 17.77 24.35 -5.36
N LYS A 339 17.46 24.45 -6.67
CA LYS A 339 16.78 25.62 -7.24
C LYS A 339 15.42 25.85 -6.58
N THR A 340 14.66 24.80 -6.32
CA THR A 340 13.35 24.90 -5.64
C THR A 340 13.48 25.33 -4.18
N ILE A 341 14.48 24.84 -3.44
CA ILE A 341 14.77 25.28 -2.05
C ILE A 341 15.05 26.78 -1.99
N ASN A 342 15.94 27.28 -2.85
CA ASN A 342 16.28 28.71 -2.86
C ASN A 342 15.05 29.57 -3.15
N ARG A 343 14.16 29.14 -4.06
CA ARG A 343 12.90 29.83 -4.34
C ARG A 343 11.95 29.84 -3.15
N LEU A 344 11.79 28.71 -2.46
CA LEU A 344 10.99 28.63 -1.23
C LEU A 344 11.46 29.60 -0.15
N LEU A 345 12.73 30.00 -0.18
CA LEU A 345 13.35 30.91 0.77
C LEU A 345 13.48 32.35 0.25
N GLY A 346 13.09 32.61 -1.00
CA GLY A 346 13.21 33.93 -1.63
C GLY A 346 14.66 34.36 -1.90
N GLU A 347 15.57 33.39 -2.06
CA GLU A 347 17.00 33.63 -2.22
C GLU A 347 17.45 33.47 -3.68
N PRO A 348 18.47 34.23 -4.13
CA PRO A 348 19.02 34.07 -5.47
C PRO A 348 19.66 32.69 -5.64
N VAL A 349 19.52 32.11 -6.84
CA VAL A 349 20.22 30.89 -7.22
C VAL A 349 21.66 31.25 -7.57
N ASP A 350 22.60 30.87 -6.71
CA ASP A 350 24.02 30.83 -7.06
C ASP A 350 24.28 29.56 -7.88
N GLU A 351 24.41 29.70 -9.20
CA GLU A 351 24.66 28.59 -10.13
C GLU A 351 26.11 28.08 -10.06
N ASP A 352 27.04 28.85 -9.49
CA ASP A 352 28.45 28.48 -9.34
C ASP A 352 28.71 27.68 -8.06
N ASN A 353 27.87 27.85 -7.04
CA ASN A 353 27.91 27.03 -5.84
C ASN A 353 27.29 25.66 -6.14
N ASN A 354 28.03 24.58 -5.91
CA ASN A 354 27.54 23.20 -6.10
C ASN A 354 27.06 22.52 -4.81
N GLU A 355 27.29 23.10 -3.63
CA GLU A 355 26.91 22.49 -2.35
C GLU A 355 25.43 22.71 -2.02
N PHE A 356 24.78 21.68 -1.46
CA PHE A 356 23.43 21.81 -0.93
C PHE A 356 23.40 22.67 0.34
N PRO A 357 22.40 23.56 0.49
CA PRO A 357 22.23 24.33 1.71
C PRO A 357 21.59 23.47 2.82
N LYS A 358 22.35 22.55 3.41
CA LYS A 358 21.85 21.55 4.38
C LYS A 358 21.06 22.16 5.53
N GLU A 359 21.54 23.25 6.13
CA GLU A 359 20.84 23.95 7.23
C GLU A 359 19.45 24.46 6.80
N LYS A 360 19.35 24.99 5.58
CA LYS A 360 18.09 25.47 5.02
C LYS A 360 17.13 24.32 4.70
N MET A 361 17.66 23.19 4.24
CA MET A 361 16.88 21.98 4.04
C MET A 361 16.28 21.50 5.36
N LEU A 362 17.06 21.49 6.44
CA LEU A 362 16.56 21.11 7.78
C LEU A 362 15.41 22.04 8.24
N LEU A 363 15.54 23.35 8.03
CA LEU A 363 14.46 24.31 8.34
C LEU A 363 13.19 24.05 7.51
N LEU A 364 13.35 23.69 6.23
CA LEU A 364 12.22 23.34 5.36
C LEU A 364 11.56 22.01 5.74
N MET A 365 12.32 21.03 6.25
CA MET A 365 11.76 19.78 6.77
C MET A 365 10.73 20.03 7.88
N GLU A 366 10.96 21.03 8.75
CA GLU A 366 10.02 21.41 9.81
C GLU A 366 8.75 22.07 9.28
N LYS A 367 8.87 22.88 8.23
CA LYS A 367 7.80 23.78 7.77
C LYS A 367 6.98 23.23 6.61
N ASN A 368 7.56 22.34 5.81
CA ASN A 368 6.98 21.89 4.55
C ASN A 368 6.59 20.41 4.60
N CYS A 369 5.29 20.15 4.43
CA CYS A 369 4.75 18.82 4.65
C CYS A 369 5.08 17.79 3.55
N ASN A 370 5.49 18.22 2.36
CA ASN A 370 5.86 17.31 1.27
C ASN A 370 7.37 17.23 1.06
N PHE A 371 8.14 18.20 1.55
CA PHE A 371 9.59 18.22 1.43
C PHE A 371 10.24 16.97 2.05
N TYR A 372 9.91 16.64 3.30
CA TYR A 372 10.46 15.44 3.94
C TYR A 372 10.06 14.14 3.24
N ARG A 373 8.83 14.08 2.70
CA ARG A 373 8.35 12.90 1.96
C ARG A 373 9.11 12.73 0.66
N ALA A 374 9.31 13.82 -0.08
CA ALA A 374 10.02 13.81 -1.35
C ALA A 374 11.48 13.36 -1.18
N LEU A 375 12.20 13.93 -0.20
CA LEU A 375 13.59 13.53 0.06
C LEU A 375 13.69 12.08 0.55
N TYR A 376 12.86 11.70 1.52
CA TYR A 376 12.86 10.33 2.07
C TYR A 376 12.54 9.29 1.00
N ARG A 377 11.53 9.54 0.14
CA ARG A 377 11.19 8.65 -0.97
C ARG A 377 12.27 8.60 -2.05
N ALA A 378 12.93 9.72 -2.34
CA ALA A 378 14.06 9.72 -3.29
C ALA A 378 15.19 8.82 -2.80
N ASN A 379 15.56 8.90 -1.51
CA ASN A 379 16.57 8.02 -0.91
C ASN A 379 16.17 6.53 -1.03
N ILE A 380 14.91 6.19 -0.73
CA ILE A 380 14.41 4.80 -0.89
C ILE A 380 14.48 4.34 -2.34
N LEU A 381 14.12 5.20 -3.29
CA LEU A 381 14.19 4.86 -4.72
C LEU A 381 15.62 4.57 -5.16
N TYR A 382 16.58 5.37 -4.70
CA TYR A 382 18.00 5.13 -4.96
C TYR A 382 18.45 3.75 -4.44
N PHE A 383 18.17 3.47 -3.17
CA PHE A 383 18.54 2.20 -2.55
C PHE A 383 17.86 1.00 -3.22
N SER A 384 16.57 1.13 -3.55
CA SER A 384 15.81 0.07 -4.22
C SER A 384 16.32 -0.18 -5.63
N LEU A 385 16.73 0.87 -6.36
CA LEU A 385 17.37 0.72 -7.68
C LEU A 385 18.72 0.02 -7.58
N TYR A 386 19.53 0.36 -6.57
CA TYR A 386 20.81 -0.32 -6.30
C TYR A 386 20.61 -1.82 -6.06
N VAL A 387 19.69 -2.18 -5.15
CA VAL A 387 19.29 -3.57 -4.88
C VAL A 387 18.82 -4.27 -6.16
N GLY A 388 18.05 -3.58 -7.00
CA GLY A 388 17.61 -4.08 -8.30
C GLY A 388 18.76 -4.42 -9.25
N LYS A 389 19.75 -3.52 -9.38
CA LYS A 389 20.94 -3.78 -10.21
C LYS A 389 21.77 -4.94 -9.68
N GLN A 390 21.94 -5.05 -8.36
CA GLN A 390 22.66 -6.19 -7.77
C GLN A 390 21.92 -7.52 -8.01
N PHE A 391 20.59 -7.52 -8.01
CA PHE A 391 19.80 -8.70 -8.34
C PHE A 391 19.87 -9.05 -9.84
N GLU A 392 19.84 -8.04 -10.72
CA GLU A 392 20.02 -8.22 -12.17
C GLU A 392 21.37 -8.85 -12.50
N GLU A 393 22.46 -8.31 -11.93
CA GLU A 393 23.82 -8.87 -12.04
C GLU A 393 23.83 -10.34 -11.58
N PHE A 394 23.20 -10.63 -10.43
CA PHE A 394 23.06 -11.98 -9.94
C PHE A 394 22.30 -12.91 -10.91
N LEU A 395 21.21 -12.47 -11.53
CA LEU A 395 20.47 -13.29 -12.51
C LEU A 395 21.32 -13.63 -13.74
N ILE A 396 22.13 -12.68 -14.21
CA ILE A 396 22.97 -12.81 -15.40
C ILE A 396 24.19 -13.70 -15.12
N GLU A 397 24.99 -13.36 -14.10
CA GLU A 397 26.23 -14.08 -13.74
C GLU A 397 25.99 -15.55 -13.42
N ASN A 398 24.80 -15.87 -12.92
CA ASN A 398 24.43 -17.21 -12.52
C ASN A 398 23.68 -17.98 -13.62
N GLU A 399 23.63 -17.43 -14.83
CA GLU A 399 22.96 -18.00 -15.99
C GLU A 399 21.51 -18.40 -15.67
N ILE A 400 20.79 -17.53 -14.94
CA ILE A 400 19.34 -17.66 -14.70
C ILE A 400 18.59 -16.98 -15.82
N TYR A 401 19.05 -15.81 -16.25
CA TYR A 401 18.49 -15.06 -17.36
C TYR A 401 19.50 -14.99 -18.52
N LYS A 402 19.11 -15.53 -19.67
CA LYS A 402 19.90 -15.47 -20.90
C LYS A 402 18.97 -15.48 -22.11
N LYS A 403 18.65 -14.30 -22.63
CA LYS A 403 17.88 -14.12 -23.87
C LYS A 403 18.69 -13.26 -24.84
N ASN A 404 18.63 -13.61 -26.13
CA ASN A 404 19.38 -12.89 -27.16
C ASN A 404 18.67 -11.60 -27.61
N ASP A 405 17.34 -11.61 -27.62
CA ASP A 405 16.53 -10.53 -28.18
C ASP A 405 15.96 -9.57 -27.10
N LEU A 406 16.14 -9.93 -25.82
CA LEU A 406 15.60 -9.20 -24.67
C LEU A 406 16.68 -9.02 -23.60
N VAL A 407 16.74 -7.83 -23.01
CA VAL A 407 17.58 -7.50 -21.85
C VAL A 407 16.73 -7.22 -20.62
N LEU A 408 17.32 -7.37 -19.44
CA LEU A 408 16.70 -6.88 -18.22
C LEU A 408 16.95 -5.37 -18.10
N ASP A 409 15.91 -4.62 -17.77
CA ASP A 409 15.96 -3.20 -17.42
C ASP A 409 14.83 -2.92 -16.41
N PHE A 410 14.54 -1.67 -16.09
CA PHE A 410 13.41 -1.27 -15.27
C PHE A 410 12.23 -0.75 -16.11
N ASP A 411 11.00 -0.95 -15.62
CA ASP A 411 9.79 -0.38 -16.22
C ASP A 411 9.72 1.14 -15.96
N TRP A 412 10.46 1.90 -16.77
CA TRP A 412 10.54 3.36 -16.65
C TRP A 412 9.25 4.07 -17.05
N GLU A 413 8.44 3.47 -17.93
CA GLU A 413 7.12 4.00 -18.29
C GLU A 413 6.14 3.89 -17.13
N PHE A 414 6.19 2.79 -16.38
CA PHE A 414 5.48 2.67 -15.11
C PHE A 414 5.88 3.77 -14.12
N MET A 415 7.18 4.05 -14.00
CA MET A 415 7.70 5.07 -13.07
C MET A 415 7.20 6.49 -13.38
N LYS A 416 6.87 6.82 -14.63
CA LYS A 416 6.34 8.15 -15.04
C LYS A 416 5.07 8.54 -14.30
N HIS A 417 4.22 7.58 -13.97
CA HIS A 417 2.98 7.84 -13.22
C HIS A 417 3.25 8.17 -11.73
N HIS A 418 4.45 7.90 -11.24
CA HIS A 418 4.77 7.90 -9.81
C HIS A 418 5.90 8.82 -9.42
N SER A 419 6.70 9.34 -10.36
CA SER A 419 7.90 10.13 -10.07
C SER A 419 8.13 11.25 -11.09
N PRO A 420 8.72 12.39 -10.70
CA PRO A 420 9.07 13.46 -11.63
C PRO A 420 10.07 13.01 -12.70
N GLN A 421 9.96 13.56 -13.91
CA GLN A 421 10.80 13.17 -15.04
C GLN A 421 12.30 13.35 -14.75
N LYS A 422 12.72 14.47 -14.14
CA LYS A 422 14.15 14.67 -13.81
C LYS A 422 14.69 13.66 -12.80
N LEU A 423 13.86 13.19 -11.87
CA LEU A 423 14.23 12.11 -10.96
C LEU A 423 14.41 10.80 -11.74
N ILE A 424 13.48 10.48 -12.65
CA ILE A 424 13.57 9.30 -13.51
C ILE A 424 14.85 9.33 -14.35
N ASP A 425 15.12 10.45 -15.04
CA ASP A 425 16.29 10.60 -15.90
C ASP A 425 17.60 10.49 -15.10
N THR A 426 17.63 11.05 -13.90
CA THR A 426 18.77 10.92 -12.98
C THR A 426 18.98 9.46 -12.57
N LEU A 427 17.92 8.75 -12.19
CA LEU A 427 17.97 7.34 -11.79
C LEU A 427 18.40 6.44 -12.96
N LYS A 428 17.91 6.69 -14.18
CA LYS A 428 18.35 6.00 -15.41
C LYS A 428 19.85 6.09 -15.62
N LYS A 429 20.40 7.31 -15.60
CA LYS A 429 21.86 7.55 -15.73
C LYS A 429 22.67 6.84 -14.65
N LEU A 430 22.14 6.77 -13.43
CA LEU A 430 22.79 6.05 -12.33
C LEU A 430 22.72 4.53 -12.50
N ALA A 431 21.60 3.98 -12.99
CA ALA A 431 21.43 2.56 -13.25
C ALA A 431 22.38 2.02 -14.34
N GLU A 432 22.74 2.87 -15.32
CA GLU A 432 23.74 2.57 -16.36
C GLU A 432 25.17 2.50 -15.80
N HIS A 433 25.40 3.07 -14.61
CA HIS A 433 26.71 3.10 -13.96
C HIS A 433 26.67 2.61 -12.50
N PRO A 434 26.44 1.30 -12.26
CA PRO A 434 26.35 0.73 -10.91
C PRO A 434 27.55 1.05 -10.01
N GLU A 435 28.74 1.18 -10.58
CA GLU A 435 29.96 1.56 -9.84
C GLU A 435 29.88 2.97 -9.24
N ILE A 436 29.23 3.93 -9.91
CA ILE A 436 28.97 5.26 -9.35
C ILE A 436 28.01 5.14 -8.17
N MET A 437 27.03 4.24 -8.26
CA MET A 437 26.11 4.01 -7.14
C MET A 437 26.84 3.45 -5.93
N LYS A 438 27.69 2.42 -6.12
CA LYS A 438 28.53 1.85 -5.05
C LYS A 438 29.46 2.90 -4.42
N GLN A 439 30.07 3.78 -5.23
CA GLN A 439 30.93 4.85 -4.75
C GLN A 439 30.16 5.86 -3.88
N ARG A 440 28.98 6.31 -4.31
CA ARG A 440 28.13 7.22 -3.51
C ARG A 440 27.67 6.56 -2.21
N LEU A 441 27.48 5.24 -2.22
CA LEU A 441 27.15 4.42 -1.06
C LEU A 441 28.37 3.99 -0.22
N LEU A 442 29.60 4.43 -0.53
CA LEU A 442 30.83 4.10 0.21
C LEU A 442 30.96 2.61 0.57
N ILE A 443 30.52 1.72 -0.32
CA ILE A 443 30.43 0.29 -0.03
C ILE A 443 31.83 -0.28 0.23
N ARG A 444 31.98 -1.01 1.33
CA ARG A 444 33.23 -1.72 1.70
C ARG A 444 33.01 -3.22 1.61
N ASN A 445 34.03 -3.96 1.18
CA ASN A 445 34.01 -5.43 1.22
C ASN A 445 33.86 -5.90 2.66
N MET A 446 32.69 -6.43 3.01
CA MET A 446 32.40 -7.00 4.33
C MET A 446 32.39 -8.53 4.27
N LYS A 447 32.68 -9.16 5.42
CA LYS A 447 32.61 -10.62 5.54
C LYS A 447 31.16 -11.08 5.55
N LYS A 448 30.86 -12.06 4.69
CA LYS A 448 29.57 -12.74 4.62
C LYS A 448 29.49 -13.78 5.72
N GLU A 449 28.58 -13.61 6.67
CA GLU A 449 28.10 -14.70 7.53
C GLU A 449 26.82 -14.23 8.23
N THR A 450 25.69 -14.83 7.88
CA THR A 450 24.77 -15.49 8.84
C THR A 450 23.76 -16.33 8.05
N HIS A 451 23.36 -17.47 8.62
CA HIS A 451 22.36 -18.38 8.07
C HIS A 451 21.35 -18.64 9.19
N ILE A 452 20.09 -18.25 9.00
CA ILE A 452 19.05 -18.41 10.02
C ILE A 452 18.34 -19.75 9.79
N TYR A 453 18.07 -20.49 10.87
CA TYR A 453 17.40 -21.80 10.79
C TYR A 453 15.91 -21.64 10.45
N LYS A 454 15.47 -22.27 9.36
CA LYS A 454 14.13 -22.16 8.76
C LYS A 454 12.97 -22.56 9.70
N GLU A 455 13.16 -23.58 10.54
CA GLU A 455 12.07 -24.14 11.37
C GLU A 455 11.64 -23.23 12.54
N VAL A 456 12.58 -22.53 13.18
CA VAL A 456 12.27 -21.62 14.30
C VAL A 456 11.49 -20.40 13.80
N ILE A 457 11.87 -19.89 12.62
CA ILE A 457 11.22 -18.75 11.96
C ILE A 457 9.72 -19.03 11.73
N ASP A 458 9.32 -20.22 11.29
CA ASP A 458 7.94 -20.47 10.87
C ASP A 458 6.93 -20.52 12.03
N LYS A 459 7.34 -20.91 13.25
CA LYS A 459 6.48 -20.87 14.43
C LYS A 459 6.26 -19.44 14.90
N ASN A 460 7.35 -18.69 15.09
CA ASN A 460 7.31 -17.32 15.61
C ASN A 460 6.66 -16.36 14.59
N TRP A 461 6.86 -16.60 13.30
CA TRP A 461 6.20 -15.91 12.20
C TRP A 461 4.67 -15.85 12.34
N LYS A 462 4.03 -17.00 12.55
CA LYS A 462 2.56 -17.07 12.63
C LYS A 462 2.02 -16.32 13.84
N ALA A 463 2.62 -16.53 15.01
CA ALA A 463 2.25 -15.83 16.24
C ALA A 463 2.38 -14.30 16.05
N ALA A 464 3.51 -13.84 15.52
CA ALA A 464 3.75 -12.43 15.25
C ALA A 464 2.74 -11.83 14.24
N LEU A 465 2.37 -12.59 13.20
CA LEU A 465 1.37 -12.15 12.23
C LEU A 465 0.00 -11.91 12.89
N TYR A 466 -0.44 -12.78 13.81
CA TYR A 466 -1.70 -12.59 14.52
C TYR A 466 -1.67 -11.39 15.45
N CYS A 467 -0.59 -11.19 16.22
CA CYS A 467 -0.44 -9.99 17.04
C CYS A 467 -0.50 -8.70 16.21
N VAL A 468 0.17 -8.66 15.06
CA VAL A 468 0.11 -7.47 14.18
C VAL A 468 -1.30 -7.28 13.60
N ARG A 469 -2.03 -8.36 13.28
CA ARG A 469 -3.42 -8.26 12.81
C ARG A 469 -4.37 -7.75 13.89
N GLU A 470 -4.17 -8.17 15.12
CA GLU A 470 -4.87 -7.66 16.30
C GLU A 470 -4.66 -6.15 16.44
N TRP A 471 -3.41 -5.69 16.49
CA TRP A 471 -3.09 -4.26 16.58
C TRP A 471 -3.70 -3.46 15.41
N LEU A 472 -3.69 -4.02 14.21
CA LEU A 472 -4.32 -3.39 13.05
C LEU A 472 -5.85 -3.30 13.16
N ALA A 473 -6.48 -4.30 13.77
CA ALA A 473 -7.91 -4.31 14.01
C ALA A 473 -8.28 -3.28 15.09
N GLU A 474 -7.57 -3.27 16.22
CA GLU A 474 -7.72 -2.27 17.30
C GLU A 474 -7.62 -0.84 16.76
N GLU A 475 -6.54 -0.53 16.04
CA GLU A 475 -6.31 0.77 15.40
C GLU A 475 -7.42 1.15 14.40
N ARG A 476 -8.07 0.17 13.79
CA ARG A 476 -9.20 0.40 12.87
C ARG A 476 -10.49 0.71 13.64
N PHE A 477 -10.65 0.18 14.85
CA PHE A 477 -11.84 0.33 15.70
C PHE A 477 -11.81 1.52 16.65
N GLU A 478 -10.63 1.94 17.11
CA GLU A 478 -10.45 3.05 18.06
C GLU A 478 -10.78 4.44 17.49
N ASP A 479 -11.21 4.50 16.22
CA ASP A 479 -11.55 5.73 15.48
C ASP A 479 -10.50 6.83 15.66
N ASN A 480 -9.22 6.44 15.58
CA ASN A 480 -8.10 7.32 15.81
C ASN A 480 -8.09 8.45 14.76
N ASN A 481 -8.55 9.62 15.19
CA ASN A 481 -8.88 10.76 14.33
C ASN A 481 -7.63 11.51 13.84
N ASP A 482 -6.46 11.18 14.37
CA ASP A 482 -5.19 11.74 13.93
C ASP A 482 -4.72 11.06 12.64
N PHE A 483 -4.50 11.86 11.60
CA PHE A 483 -3.97 11.36 10.33
C PHE A 483 -2.49 10.96 10.43
N GLU A 484 -1.79 11.47 11.45
CA GLU A 484 -0.37 11.30 11.69
C GLU A 484 -0.03 10.14 12.64
N HIS A 485 -1.05 9.53 13.27
CA HIS A 485 -0.87 8.30 14.02
C HIS A 485 -0.60 7.11 13.09
N ILE A 486 0.53 6.43 13.33
CA ILE A 486 1.01 5.29 12.55
C ILE A 486 1.72 4.28 13.46
N LEU A 487 1.59 2.99 13.11
CA LEU A 487 2.39 1.92 13.69
C LEU A 487 3.77 1.93 13.02
N THR A 488 4.80 2.44 13.72
CA THR A 488 6.16 2.50 13.15
C THR A 488 6.80 1.11 13.13
N ILE A 489 7.81 0.93 12.27
CA ILE A 489 8.52 -0.36 12.18
C ILE A 489 9.21 -0.70 13.50
N GLU A 490 9.83 0.30 14.12
CA GLU A 490 10.51 0.16 15.42
C GLU A 490 9.52 -0.21 16.53
N TRP A 491 8.31 0.36 16.50
CA TRP A 491 7.27 0.01 17.45
C TRP A 491 6.87 -1.46 17.28
N MET A 492 6.66 -1.92 16.04
CA MET A 492 6.32 -3.33 15.79
C MET A 492 7.43 -4.28 16.28
N GLU A 493 8.70 -3.98 16.00
CA GLU A 493 9.83 -4.79 16.50
C GLU A 493 9.88 -4.85 18.04
N ASN A 494 9.70 -3.71 18.70
CA ASN A 494 9.74 -3.63 20.16
C ASN A 494 8.54 -4.33 20.80
N SER A 495 7.34 -4.14 20.25
CA SER A 495 6.12 -4.81 20.72
C SER A 495 6.22 -6.32 20.54
N LEU A 496 6.68 -6.80 19.38
CA LEU A 496 6.89 -8.23 19.15
C LEU A 496 7.97 -8.81 20.06
N SER A 497 9.00 -8.05 20.41
CA SER A 497 10.02 -8.47 21.39
C SER A 497 9.45 -8.72 22.78
N ASN A 498 8.38 -8.00 23.15
CA ASN A 498 7.76 -8.14 24.46
C ASN A 498 6.79 -9.33 24.49
N VAL A 499 6.08 -9.55 23.39
CA VAL A 499 5.09 -10.63 23.27
C VAL A 499 5.75 -11.99 22.97
N ILE A 500 6.85 -11.99 22.20
CA ILE A 500 7.58 -13.19 21.79
C ILE A 500 9.08 -12.99 22.11
N PRO A 501 9.49 -13.12 23.38
CA PRO A 501 10.84 -12.75 23.84
C PRO A 501 11.96 -13.66 23.31
N ASP A 502 11.63 -14.86 22.84
CA ASP A 502 12.60 -15.84 22.36
C ASP A 502 13.16 -15.51 20.95
N MET A 503 12.61 -14.51 20.24
CA MET A 503 13.11 -14.10 18.93
C MET A 503 14.42 -13.31 19.05
N ASN A 504 15.48 -13.86 18.45
CA ASN A 504 16.73 -13.11 18.25
C ASN A 504 16.55 -11.96 17.24
N LEU A 505 17.55 -11.08 17.14
CA LEU A 505 17.47 -9.87 16.31
C LEU A 505 17.29 -10.18 14.81
N GLU A 506 18.04 -11.13 14.26
CA GLU A 506 17.99 -11.46 12.83
C GLU A 506 16.66 -12.13 12.46
N GLU A 507 16.18 -13.03 13.31
CA GLU A 507 14.88 -13.68 13.17
C GLU A 507 13.74 -12.66 13.23
N ARG A 508 13.78 -11.73 14.19
CA ARG A 508 12.77 -10.69 14.35
C ARG A 508 12.68 -9.79 13.13
N ARG A 509 13.82 -9.33 12.62
CA ARG A 509 13.90 -8.54 11.38
C ARG A 509 13.27 -9.28 10.20
N LEU A 510 13.60 -10.56 10.02
CA LEU A 510 13.02 -11.36 8.94
C LEU A 510 11.51 -11.58 9.14
N VAL A 511 11.05 -11.84 10.35
CA VAL A 511 9.61 -11.95 10.69
C VAL A 511 8.89 -10.65 10.38
N VAL A 512 9.37 -9.51 10.88
CA VAL A 512 8.79 -8.18 10.61
C VAL A 512 8.78 -7.89 9.12
N THR A 513 9.85 -8.21 8.39
CA THR A 513 9.92 -8.08 6.93
C THR A 513 8.85 -8.92 6.23
N ARG A 514 8.72 -10.20 6.58
CA ARG A 514 7.66 -11.07 6.04
C ARG A 514 6.27 -10.46 6.30
N ILE A 515 6.04 -9.85 7.47
CA ILE A 515 4.73 -9.28 7.87
C ILE A 515 4.47 -8.06 7.00
N ILE A 516 5.44 -7.16 6.89
CA ILE A 516 5.35 -5.95 6.09
C ILE A 516 5.02 -6.30 4.64
N LEU A 517 5.77 -7.21 4.04
CA LEU A 517 5.59 -7.58 2.63
C LEU A 517 4.24 -8.27 2.40
N LEU A 518 3.83 -9.17 3.29
CA LEU A 518 2.54 -9.85 3.20
C LEU A 518 1.37 -8.88 3.40
N CYS A 519 1.36 -8.12 4.49
CA CYS A 519 0.28 -7.16 4.79
C CYS A 519 0.21 -6.03 3.75
N GLN A 520 1.32 -5.66 3.10
CA GLN A 520 1.28 -4.75 1.96
C GLN A 520 0.56 -5.38 0.76
N GLU A 521 0.87 -6.64 0.46
CA GLU A 521 0.27 -7.38 -0.66
C GLU A 521 -1.21 -7.70 -0.41
N GLU A 522 -1.57 -8.03 0.83
CA GLU A 522 -2.97 -8.23 1.28
C GLU A 522 -3.75 -6.91 1.34
N SER A 523 -3.09 -5.75 1.20
CA SER A 523 -3.66 -4.41 1.42
C SER A 523 -4.18 -4.18 2.85
N CYS A 524 -3.66 -4.93 3.83
CA CYS A 524 -3.85 -4.73 5.27
C CYS A 524 -3.05 -3.54 5.80
N PHE A 525 -1.90 -3.23 5.20
CA PHE A 525 -1.07 -2.07 5.55
C PHE A 525 -1.18 -0.97 4.52
N ARG A 526 -1.51 0.26 4.94
CA ARG A 526 -1.27 1.48 4.17
C ARG A 526 0.07 2.09 4.56
N ASN A 527 0.91 2.39 3.58
CA ASN A 527 2.23 2.98 3.78
C ASN A 527 2.13 4.48 4.05
N TYR A 528 2.60 4.93 5.22
CA TYR A 528 2.64 6.35 5.58
C TYR A 528 4.04 6.81 5.94
N ILE A 529 4.29 8.09 5.67
CA ILE A 529 5.46 8.85 6.08
C ILE A 529 4.92 10.12 6.76
N VAL A 530 5.31 10.32 8.02
CA VAL A 530 4.79 11.38 8.89
C VAL A 530 5.95 12.23 9.38
N ASN A 531 5.71 13.54 9.49
CA ASN A 531 6.66 14.47 10.07
C ASN A 531 6.46 14.53 11.58
N ASP A 532 7.43 14.07 12.34
CA ASP A 532 7.47 14.33 13.77
C ASP A 532 8.37 15.55 14.01
N THR A 533 7.77 16.72 13.88
CA THR A 533 8.45 18.01 14.10
C THR A 533 8.93 18.18 15.53
N LYS A 534 8.24 17.57 16.50
CA LYS A 534 8.60 17.63 17.92
C LYS A 534 9.93 16.94 18.18
N ASN A 535 10.17 15.80 17.54
CA ASN A 535 11.39 15.00 17.72
C ASN A 535 12.41 15.15 16.58
N GLY A 536 12.08 15.92 15.54
CA GLY A 536 12.96 16.09 14.36
C GLY A 536 13.12 14.80 13.55
N LEU A 537 12.07 13.97 13.48
CA LEU A 537 12.08 12.67 12.82
C LEU A 537 11.11 12.62 11.65
N VAL A 538 11.53 11.99 10.56
CA VAL A 538 10.62 11.46 9.54
C VAL A 538 10.24 10.05 9.96
N LYS A 539 9.01 9.88 10.46
CA LYS A 539 8.52 8.57 10.88
C LYS A 539 8.04 7.75 9.69
N ARG A 540 8.40 6.47 9.69
CA ARG A 540 7.94 5.50 8.70
C ARG A 540 7.17 4.38 9.37
N GLY A 541 5.99 4.10 8.85
CA GLY A 541 5.12 3.09 9.43
C GLY A 541 3.88 2.82 8.60
N PHE A 542 2.91 2.21 9.26
CA PHE A 542 1.70 1.70 8.63
C PHE A 542 0.46 2.17 9.36
N ARG A 543 -0.61 2.35 8.59
CA ARG A 543 -1.98 2.47 9.12
C ARG A 543 -2.81 1.28 8.67
N PRO A 544 -3.88 0.93 9.39
CA PRO A 544 -4.82 -0.09 8.94
C PRO A 544 -5.34 0.25 7.56
N GLY A 545 -5.11 -0.65 6.61
CA GLY A 545 -5.70 -0.63 5.29
C GLY A 545 -7.13 -1.11 5.32
N GLU A 546 -7.73 -1.16 4.15
CA GLU A 546 -9.12 -1.58 3.98
C GLU A 546 -9.32 -3.05 4.37
N ASN A 547 -8.31 -3.89 4.11
CA ASN A 547 -8.38 -5.33 4.34
C ASN A 547 -7.89 -5.76 5.73
N ALA A 548 -7.46 -4.81 6.57
CA ALA A 548 -6.90 -5.09 7.90
C ALA A 548 -7.80 -5.97 8.77
N VAL A 549 -9.12 -5.82 8.64
CA VAL A 549 -10.15 -6.59 9.38
C VAL A 549 -10.91 -7.59 8.51
N LYS A 550 -10.60 -7.65 7.20
CA LYS A 550 -11.26 -8.55 6.23
C LYS A 550 -10.45 -9.83 6.03
N ILE A 551 -9.12 -9.72 5.96
CA ILE A 551 -8.23 -10.86 5.71
C ILE A 551 -7.73 -11.40 7.05
N LEU A 552 -8.46 -12.36 7.59
CA LEU A 552 -8.16 -13.00 8.87
C LEU A 552 -7.45 -14.36 8.71
N GLY A 553 -7.30 -14.83 7.47
CA GLY A 553 -6.67 -16.11 7.13
C GLY A 553 -7.63 -17.30 7.17
N GLU A 554 -7.19 -18.45 6.64
CA GLU A 554 -8.05 -19.64 6.51
C GLU A 554 -8.56 -20.20 7.86
N THR A 555 -7.81 -20.03 8.97
CA THR A 555 -8.25 -20.46 10.31
C THR A 555 -9.52 -19.77 10.76
N ALA A 556 -9.82 -18.58 10.23
CA ALA A 556 -11.07 -17.87 10.48
C ALA A 556 -12.31 -18.70 10.12
N LYS A 557 -12.23 -19.58 9.11
CA LYS A 557 -13.35 -20.45 8.73
C LYS A 557 -13.72 -21.48 9.81
N GLN A 558 -12.80 -21.78 10.72
CA GLN A 558 -13.08 -22.72 11.82
C GLN A 558 -13.82 -22.02 12.98
N VAL A 559 -13.70 -20.71 13.11
CA VAL A 559 -14.24 -19.94 14.26
C VAL A 559 -15.45 -19.09 13.86
N VAL A 560 -15.38 -18.37 12.73
CA VAL A 560 -16.41 -17.43 12.26
C VAL A 560 -17.81 -18.05 12.12
N PRO A 561 -18.01 -19.31 11.67
CA PRO A 561 -19.34 -19.93 11.66
C PRO A 561 -20.01 -19.98 13.04
N TYR A 562 -19.24 -20.26 14.10
CA TYR A 562 -19.77 -20.32 15.47
C TYR A 562 -20.21 -18.94 15.96
N ILE A 563 -19.38 -17.92 15.70
CA ILE A 563 -19.68 -16.51 16.06
C ILE A 563 -20.93 -16.03 15.30
N TYR A 564 -21.04 -16.37 14.02
CA TYR A 564 -22.21 -16.03 13.21
C TYR A 564 -23.47 -16.76 13.71
N ALA A 565 -23.36 -18.03 14.11
CA ALA A 565 -24.47 -18.78 14.70
C ALA A 565 -24.95 -18.16 16.02
N LEU A 566 -24.03 -17.68 16.88
CA LEU A 566 -24.39 -16.91 18.07
C LEU A 566 -25.18 -15.65 17.70
N TYR A 567 -24.67 -14.87 16.74
CA TYR A 567 -25.35 -13.65 16.28
C TYR A 567 -26.76 -13.91 15.75
N ILE A 568 -26.97 -14.97 14.98
CA ILE A 568 -28.31 -15.34 14.50
C ILE A 568 -29.22 -15.76 15.65
N ARG A 569 -28.69 -16.44 16.67
CA ARG A 569 -29.44 -16.89 17.85
C ARG A 569 -29.89 -15.73 18.74
N THR A 570 -28.99 -14.79 19.04
CA THR A 570 -29.22 -13.73 20.04
C THR A 570 -29.71 -12.43 19.41
N GLY A 571 -29.39 -12.20 18.14
CA GLY A 571 -29.47 -10.89 17.50
C GLY A 571 -28.41 -9.92 18.02
N ALA A 572 -28.31 -8.76 17.38
CA ALA A 572 -27.27 -7.76 17.69
C ALA A 572 -27.34 -7.20 19.10
N LYS A 573 -28.57 -7.00 19.60
CA LYS A 573 -28.84 -6.33 20.88
C LYS A 573 -28.25 -7.10 22.06
N ASP A 574 -28.43 -8.41 22.05
CA ASP A 574 -28.08 -9.27 23.19
C ASP A 574 -26.76 -10.03 22.93
N PHE A 575 -26.15 -9.90 21.74
CA PHE A 575 -24.93 -10.64 21.34
C PHE A 575 -23.82 -10.54 22.39
N TYR A 576 -23.46 -9.31 22.78
CA TYR A 576 -22.36 -9.07 23.71
C TYR A 576 -22.66 -9.57 25.12
N GLU A 577 -23.93 -9.68 25.51
CA GLU A 577 -24.33 -10.20 26.83
C GLU A 577 -24.03 -11.70 26.97
N TYR A 578 -24.01 -12.44 25.86
CA TYR A 578 -23.74 -13.88 25.82
C TYR A 578 -22.33 -14.23 25.33
N TYR A 579 -21.58 -13.26 24.81
CA TYR A 579 -20.34 -13.53 24.08
C TYR A 579 -19.25 -14.18 24.94
N ASP A 580 -19.01 -13.68 26.16
CA ASP A 580 -18.01 -14.24 27.07
C ASP A 580 -18.33 -15.71 27.43
N SER A 581 -19.59 -15.99 27.80
CA SER A 581 -20.05 -17.36 28.11
C SER A 581 -19.95 -18.28 26.89
N PHE A 582 -20.20 -17.74 25.70
CA PHE A 582 -20.06 -18.48 24.45
C PHE A 582 -18.60 -18.81 24.13
N ILE A 583 -17.68 -17.85 24.28
CA ILE A 583 -16.25 -18.08 24.00
C ILE A 583 -15.66 -19.10 24.97
N GLU A 584 -16.00 -19.05 26.25
CA GLU A 584 -15.57 -20.08 27.22
C GLU A 584 -16.01 -21.49 26.79
N LYS A 585 -17.25 -21.63 26.33
CA LYS A 585 -17.77 -22.90 25.80
C LYS A 585 -17.11 -23.32 24.51
N LEU A 586 -16.87 -22.37 23.60
CA LEU A 586 -16.18 -22.62 22.34
C LEU A 586 -14.74 -23.11 22.58
N ASN A 587 -14.02 -22.46 23.49
CA ASN A 587 -12.67 -22.84 23.92
C ASN A 587 -12.65 -24.27 24.48
N THR A 588 -13.59 -24.59 25.37
CA THR A 588 -13.73 -25.93 25.95
C THR A 588 -14.03 -26.98 24.88
N TYR A 589 -14.95 -26.68 23.96
CA TYR A 589 -15.31 -27.56 22.85
C TYR A 589 -14.11 -27.82 21.92
N PHE A 590 -13.39 -26.76 21.53
CA PHE A 590 -12.20 -26.88 20.68
C PHE A 590 -11.06 -27.66 21.33
N TYR A 591 -10.89 -27.53 22.64
CA TYR A 591 -9.96 -28.36 23.40
C TYR A 591 -10.36 -29.85 23.36
N HIS A 592 -11.62 -30.17 23.64
CA HIS A 592 -12.10 -31.56 23.67
C HIS A 592 -12.08 -32.24 22.29
N GLU A 593 -12.49 -31.53 21.25
CA GLU A 593 -12.45 -32.01 19.86
C GLU A 593 -11.04 -31.95 19.24
N ARG A 594 -10.04 -31.53 20.02
CA ARG A 594 -8.62 -31.46 19.62
C ARG A 594 -8.39 -30.57 18.40
N PHE A 595 -9.22 -29.55 18.16
CA PHE A 595 -9.00 -28.59 17.07
C PHE A 595 -7.64 -27.89 17.20
N LEU A 596 -7.21 -27.61 18.44
CA LEU A 596 -5.91 -27.01 18.74
C LEU A 596 -4.72 -27.94 18.47
N GLU A 597 -4.95 -29.27 18.37
CA GLU A 597 -3.91 -30.25 18.01
C GLU A 597 -3.82 -30.47 16.49
N TYR A 598 -4.91 -30.23 15.73
CA TYR A 598 -5.02 -30.67 14.32
C TYR A 598 -5.37 -29.59 13.29
N GLY A 599 -5.59 -28.32 13.66
CA GLY A 599 -5.88 -27.32 12.61
C GLY A 599 -6.16 -25.87 13.02
N LEU A 600 -6.45 -25.59 14.29
CA LEU A 600 -6.67 -24.22 14.78
C LEU A 600 -5.44 -23.71 15.50
N ASP A 601 -4.89 -22.59 15.03
CA ASP A 601 -3.79 -21.92 15.71
C ASP A 601 -4.33 -21.18 16.95
N PRO A 602 -3.77 -21.39 18.16
CA PRO A 602 -4.26 -20.76 19.39
C PRO A 602 -4.34 -19.22 19.32
N TYR A 603 -3.41 -18.57 18.61
CA TYR A 603 -3.43 -17.11 18.46
C TYR A 603 -4.58 -16.62 17.59
N SER A 604 -5.10 -17.46 16.67
CA SER A 604 -6.32 -17.14 15.95
C SER A 604 -7.51 -17.02 16.88
N LEU A 605 -7.61 -17.91 17.87
CA LEU A 605 -8.75 -17.96 18.80
C LEU A 605 -8.76 -16.75 19.74
N TYR A 606 -7.59 -16.39 20.28
CA TYR A 606 -7.41 -15.17 21.06
C TYR A 606 -7.80 -13.91 20.28
N PHE A 607 -7.36 -13.80 19.02
CA PHE A 607 -7.78 -12.67 18.18
C PHE A 607 -9.30 -12.57 18.07
N PHE A 608 -10.01 -13.70 17.89
CA PHE A 608 -11.48 -13.66 17.79
C PHE A 608 -12.18 -13.37 19.11
N GLU A 609 -11.65 -13.88 20.22
CA GLU A 609 -12.09 -13.55 21.57
C GLU A 609 -12.12 -12.03 21.73
N ASP A 610 -11.02 -11.33 21.50
CA ASP A 610 -10.95 -9.88 21.69
C ASP A 610 -11.73 -9.10 20.61
N PHE A 611 -11.62 -9.48 19.33
CA PHE A 611 -12.19 -8.75 18.19
C PHE A 611 -13.72 -8.57 18.28
N PHE A 612 -14.44 -9.56 18.78
CA PHE A 612 -15.91 -9.53 18.88
C PHE A 612 -16.42 -9.27 20.31
N GLN A 613 -15.55 -9.12 21.31
CA GLN A 613 -15.96 -9.03 22.71
C GLN A 613 -16.79 -7.78 23.04
N THR A 614 -16.44 -6.64 22.46
CA THR A 614 -17.07 -5.36 22.83
C THR A 614 -17.42 -4.51 21.62
N GLU A 615 -18.44 -3.67 21.79
CA GLU A 615 -18.67 -2.48 20.99
C GLU A 615 -18.08 -1.29 21.76
N PRO A 616 -16.96 -0.70 21.31
CA PRO A 616 -16.42 0.46 22.00
C PRO A 616 -17.45 1.59 22.02
N GLU A 617 -17.65 2.26 23.17
CA GLU A 617 -18.62 3.36 23.27
C GLU A 617 -18.33 4.45 22.22
N GLY A 618 -19.34 4.78 21.42
CA GLY A 618 -19.20 5.75 20.31
C GLY A 618 -18.60 5.18 19.02
N SER A 619 -18.30 3.88 18.96
CA SER A 619 -17.76 3.24 17.76
C SER A 619 -18.80 3.21 16.63
N ILE A 620 -18.33 3.46 15.41
CA ILE A 620 -19.12 3.21 14.20
C ILE A 620 -19.22 1.72 13.85
N TRP A 621 -18.65 0.81 14.63
CA TRP A 621 -18.52 -0.61 14.33
C TRP A 621 -19.40 -1.51 15.20
N SER A 622 -20.69 -1.57 14.86
CA SER A 622 -21.62 -2.54 15.44
C SER A 622 -21.24 -3.98 15.08
N ILE A 623 -21.79 -4.95 15.81
CA ILE A 623 -21.56 -6.38 15.52
C ILE A 623 -21.93 -6.74 14.08
N GLU A 624 -22.99 -6.15 13.51
CA GLU A 624 -23.36 -6.38 12.11
C GLU A 624 -22.28 -5.91 11.14
N LYS A 625 -21.63 -4.78 11.43
CA LYS A 625 -20.55 -4.27 10.59
C LYS A 625 -19.29 -5.12 10.72
N LYS A 626 -18.96 -5.58 11.93
CA LYS A 626 -17.84 -6.53 12.16
C LYS A 626 -18.09 -7.84 11.40
N LEU A 627 -19.28 -8.42 11.52
CA LEU A 627 -19.67 -9.63 10.78
C LEU A 627 -19.71 -9.42 9.27
N ALA A 628 -20.15 -8.26 8.80
CA ALA A 628 -20.15 -7.93 7.37
C ALA A 628 -18.73 -7.95 6.76
N GLN A 629 -17.68 -7.67 7.54
CA GLN A 629 -16.29 -7.75 7.05
C GLN A 629 -15.84 -9.19 6.76
N VAL A 630 -16.45 -10.18 7.42
CA VAL A 630 -16.01 -11.59 7.38
C VAL A 630 -17.06 -12.53 6.78
N ARG A 631 -18.27 -12.04 6.47
CA ARG A 631 -19.36 -12.83 5.89
C ARG A 631 -18.96 -13.53 4.59
N TYR A 632 -18.04 -12.96 3.81
CA TYR A 632 -17.53 -13.57 2.57
C TYR A 632 -16.97 -14.99 2.77
N LEU A 633 -16.48 -15.32 3.98
CA LEU A 633 -15.99 -16.65 4.33
C LEU A 633 -17.12 -17.69 4.40
N LEU A 634 -18.34 -17.25 4.71
CA LEU A 634 -19.54 -18.08 4.85
C LEU A 634 -20.52 -17.94 3.68
N ALA A 635 -20.21 -17.13 2.67
CA ALA A 635 -21.14 -16.77 1.60
C ALA A 635 -21.80 -18.00 0.95
N ASP A 636 -21.01 -19.01 0.58
CA ASP A 636 -21.53 -20.23 -0.07
C ASP A 636 -22.56 -20.96 0.81
N TYR A 637 -22.37 -20.95 2.14
CA TYR A 637 -23.31 -21.54 3.08
C TYR A 637 -24.56 -20.68 3.26
N LEU A 638 -24.37 -19.37 3.52
CA LEU A 638 -25.47 -18.45 3.78
C LEU A 638 -26.37 -18.24 2.55
N ASP A 639 -25.82 -18.40 1.35
CA ASP A 639 -26.56 -18.33 0.09
C ASP A 639 -27.25 -19.68 -0.25
N GLY A 640 -27.06 -20.71 0.58
CA GLY A 640 -27.68 -22.03 0.42
C GLY A 640 -27.01 -22.94 -0.61
N ASN A 641 -25.80 -22.59 -1.07
CA ASN A 641 -25.03 -23.39 -2.03
C ASN A 641 -24.35 -24.60 -1.37
N THR A 642 -24.17 -24.58 -0.06
CA THR A 642 -23.64 -25.70 0.74
C THR A 642 -24.36 -25.84 2.08
N ARG A 643 -24.22 -27.00 2.72
CA ARG A 643 -24.70 -27.32 4.08
C ARG A 643 -23.56 -27.54 5.08
N GLU A 644 -22.36 -27.10 4.72
CA GLU A 644 -21.10 -27.34 5.44
C GLU A 644 -21.19 -27.01 6.94
N TYR A 645 -21.95 -25.98 7.31
CA TYR A 645 -22.03 -25.49 8.68
C TYR A 645 -23.36 -25.81 9.40
N ASP A 646 -24.26 -26.63 8.83
CA ASP A 646 -25.57 -26.96 9.45
C ASP A 646 -25.39 -27.46 10.90
N HIS A 647 -24.42 -28.36 11.10
CA HIS A 647 -24.11 -28.93 12.41
C HIS A 647 -23.63 -27.89 13.43
N ILE A 648 -22.88 -26.87 13.00
CA ILE A 648 -22.39 -25.79 13.87
C ILE A 648 -23.56 -24.95 14.36
N PHE A 649 -24.45 -24.56 13.45
CA PHE A 649 -25.62 -23.76 13.80
C PHE A 649 -26.57 -24.52 14.72
N GLN A 650 -26.73 -25.83 14.54
CA GLN A 650 -27.46 -26.66 15.48
C GLN A 650 -26.77 -26.71 16.85
N LEU A 651 -25.47 -27.02 16.89
CA LEU A 651 -24.69 -27.14 18.12
C LEU A 651 -24.73 -25.86 18.96
N VAL A 652 -24.48 -24.70 18.34
CA VAL A 652 -24.51 -23.40 19.03
C VAL A 652 -25.91 -23.06 19.56
N ASN A 653 -26.98 -23.52 18.91
CA ASN A 653 -28.34 -23.37 19.42
C ASN A 653 -28.63 -24.24 20.65
N GLU A 654 -27.99 -25.40 20.75
CA GLU A 654 -28.14 -26.34 21.87
C GLU A 654 -27.30 -25.96 23.10
N TRP A 655 -26.30 -25.09 22.96
CA TRP A 655 -25.49 -24.64 24.09
C TRP A 655 -26.29 -23.80 25.10
N GLU A 656 -26.20 -24.16 26.38
CA GLU A 656 -26.75 -23.34 27.48
C GLU A 656 -25.85 -22.13 27.74
N LEU A 657 -26.23 -20.91 27.35
CA LEU A 657 -25.41 -19.71 27.54
C LEU A 657 -25.92 -18.91 28.74
N GLY A 658 -25.01 -18.45 29.59
CA GLY A 658 -25.33 -17.54 30.70
C GLY A 658 -25.15 -16.08 30.29
N TYR A 659 -25.82 -15.16 31.00
CA TYR A 659 -25.52 -13.74 30.93
C TYR A 659 -24.14 -13.48 31.58
N GLY A 660 -23.23 -12.82 30.86
CA GLY A 660 -21.92 -12.45 31.37
C GLY A 660 -22.01 -11.57 32.63
N ASN A 661 -21.34 -11.97 33.72
CA ASN A 661 -21.21 -11.13 34.90
C ASN A 661 -20.20 -10.02 34.62
N SER A 662 -20.64 -8.77 34.73
CA SER A 662 -19.73 -7.64 34.82
C SER A 662 -18.84 -7.76 36.08
N SER A 663 -17.52 -7.68 35.84
CA SER A 663 -16.44 -7.41 36.80
C SER A 663 -15.96 -8.52 37.77
N SER A 664 -14.64 -8.75 37.67
CA SER A 664 -13.67 -9.17 38.70
C SER A 664 -13.89 -10.49 39.44
N ASN A 665 -13.17 -11.53 39.01
CA ASN A 665 -12.22 -12.29 39.84
C ASN A 665 -11.58 -13.40 38.98
N VAL A 666 -10.46 -13.07 38.32
CA VAL A 666 -9.51 -14.10 37.89
C VAL A 666 -8.72 -14.51 39.13
N GLU A 667 -9.14 -15.59 39.79
CA GLU A 667 -8.20 -16.38 40.57
C GLU A 667 -7.25 -17.06 39.58
N LEU A 668 -6.04 -16.52 39.52
CA LEU A 668 -4.87 -17.15 38.90
C LEU A 668 -4.74 -18.59 39.44
N LEU A 669 -4.98 -19.58 38.58
CA LEU A 669 -4.52 -20.94 38.82
C LEU A 669 -3.10 -21.08 38.28
N SER A 670 -2.21 -21.29 39.24
CA SER A 670 -0.77 -21.57 39.17
C SER A 670 -0.39 -22.76 38.31
#